data_AF-A0A2E7ZWK8-F1
#
_entry.id   AF-A0A2E7ZWK8-F1
#
_cell.length_a   1.000
_cell.length_b   1.000
_cell.length_c   1.000
_cell.angle_alpha   90.00
_cell.angle_beta   90.00
_cell.angle_gamma   90.00
#
_symmetry.space_group_name_H-M   'P 1'
#
loop_
_entity.id
_entity.type
_entity.pdbx_description
1 polymer ?
#
loop_
_entity_poly.entity_id
_entity_poly.type
_entity_poly.pdbx_seq_one_letter_code
_entity_poly.pdbx_strand_id
1 'polypeptide(L)'
;MSNKQAKSKPKAQAKSQKASKSAAKTKAKLATKPRKTTKSSARNATKSKPAARREIFVTGATGFVGKVVLVELLRRKAELGIDHIWLLIRRKRGLSAQQRFTKVCSSRAFSKLPGGWQSMVSVVSGELSQPGCGIHADDRARVCTGLTHIIHCAASVEFTLPIEEAAAANITSSLNVLELARNCPSLVHMVAVSTAYVHPASHRPMPEKLVPVPFDVEEVYADILAGRADERALMAATGHPNTYTLTKCINEHLVNQRRGNVPLSIVRPSIVSATWRQPFPGWIDSHAAFAGFVALIGAGHLNALYADPEIHLDVVPCDVVATRSIDTCLLAEPSSQGQPLLIRYAVATVKDSPLIQQCLDGMVSFFRSHPIDREPVLKWVGTRRSQFRIRAARHHGTRRALANSVLTVTGNTKARRRYNKVMDRVSFLNKAFPYFTKNQFDFRATEGINDPDYDPEAYIQVVCAGVYEHLTKKDPSQMSFAGRNHRDGALDWQWTMKQPAGNWAIRGASYALRKALRRCTESVTFDRPAFEAARAVIPEDALVVIIPTHRSYMDFLVCSYLFFARSDLGIRIPHIAAAEEFSRIPVLGWLFKQTHAFYIKRGMGKEDKDLSHKVRDLVRRRETLEFFIEGARSRSRQFLQPKRGLLRALQNTGQTCMILPVAITYDRVPEERTFLRELQGSGKPKMQLRKLLLWTAKMARGQVDLGRVHVTCGTPQLLDQSVDVRALSEGVMEQLQRHTHCTSHHLRCFLARNPLPGIDEHMLRDGIERRGGVVLDSGLDGHVQIDAEIERTMRHNWQHVFFPEAKAIVGEHAAMSHYIRSNAFVSESRVALVETPRSDALRGLIESLFRPICAEYAAVARWLASAERSPGEIDPNNIVRAMPQCHMPTIQSALQALVEIGILSQQGKKELVWNVPPAERRSALLNFADACIWPESQGTWNEENNDGAADHGIDWIPRSPLARGPIAQSSRA
;
A
#
# COMPACT_ATOMS: atom_id res chain seq x y z
N MET A 1 -5.82 -62.46 -39.10
CA MET A 1 -5.19 -63.74 -39.44
C MET A 1 -4.01 -63.96 -38.50
N SER A 2 -4.08 -65.03 -37.71
CA SER A 2 -3.00 -65.93 -37.21
C SER A 2 -1.55 -65.54 -37.61
N ASN A 3 -0.49 -65.58 -36.79
CA ASN A 3 -0.17 -66.43 -35.64
C ASN A 3 1.14 -65.93 -34.96
N LYS A 4 1.22 -66.09 -33.61
CA LYS A 4 2.35 -66.65 -32.79
C LYS A 4 3.80 -66.22 -33.08
N GLN A 5 4.67 -65.83 -32.14
CA GLN A 5 5.03 -66.28 -30.77
C GLN A 5 6.15 -65.29 -30.31
N ALA A 6 6.57 -65.05 -29.06
CA ALA A 6 6.16 -65.34 -27.69
C ALA A 6 7.17 -64.66 -26.72
N LYS A 7 6.76 -64.51 -25.44
CA LYS A 7 7.54 -64.23 -24.20
C LYS A 7 7.95 -62.77 -23.96
N SER A 8 7.88 -62.16 -22.77
CA SER A 8 7.42 -62.55 -21.42
C SER A 8 7.34 -61.29 -20.53
N LYS A 9 6.57 -61.38 -19.43
CA LYS A 9 6.14 -60.33 -18.48
C LYS A 9 7.26 -59.44 -17.85
N PRO A 10 6.88 -58.26 -17.31
CA PRO A 10 7.78 -57.33 -16.62
C PRO A 10 7.78 -57.52 -15.09
N LYS A 11 8.92 -57.25 -14.44
CA LYS A 11 8.97 -56.59 -13.11
C LYS A 11 10.40 -56.16 -12.74
N ALA A 12 10.47 -54.86 -12.43
CA ALA A 12 11.19 -54.25 -11.32
C ALA A 12 12.73 -54.07 -11.34
N GLN A 13 13.06 -52.82 -11.00
CA GLN A 13 14.21 -52.33 -10.25
C GLN A 13 15.51 -51.95 -10.99
N ALA A 14 15.87 -50.69 -10.73
CA ALA A 14 17.19 -50.09 -10.68
C ALA A 14 17.65 -49.25 -11.88
N LYS A 15 17.88 -47.97 -11.56
CA LYS A 15 18.87 -47.03 -12.15
C LYS A 15 18.43 -46.20 -13.37
N SER A 16 17.63 -45.17 -13.11
CA SER A 16 17.73 -43.87 -13.80
C SER A 16 18.48 -42.85 -12.92
N GLN A 17 19.81 -42.92 -12.96
CA GLN A 17 20.70 -41.83 -12.53
C GLN A 17 21.83 -41.74 -13.55
N LYS A 18 21.57 -41.08 -14.69
CA LYS A 18 22.58 -40.63 -15.66
C LYS A 18 21.92 -39.76 -16.74
N ALA A 19 21.57 -38.53 -16.38
CA ALA A 19 21.44 -37.40 -17.30
C ALA A 19 21.56 -36.08 -16.52
N SER A 20 22.59 -35.98 -15.66
CA SER A 20 23.00 -34.75 -14.97
C SER A 20 24.43 -34.89 -14.46
N LYS A 21 25.37 -35.17 -15.37
CA LYS A 21 26.82 -35.14 -15.10
C LYS A 21 27.55 -34.53 -16.30
N SER A 22 27.43 -33.21 -16.45
CA SER A 22 28.35 -32.39 -17.26
C SER A 22 28.40 -30.91 -16.82
N ALA A 23 28.10 -30.62 -15.54
CA ALA A 23 28.18 -29.26 -15.00
C ALA A 23 28.54 -29.29 -13.50
N ALA A 24 29.62 -29.97 -13.14
CA ALA A 24 30.17 -29.93 -11.77
C ALA A 24 31.60 -30.51 -11.73
N LYS A 25 32.56 -29.84 -12.37
CA LYS A 25 34.01 -30.02 -12.13
C LYS A 25 34.72 -28.78 -12.65
N THR A 26 34.83 -27.74 -11.83
CA THR A 26 35.98 -26.82 -11.67
C THR A 26 35.63 -25.82 -10.54
N LYS A 27 35.46 -26.31 -9.31
CA LYS A 27 35.47 -25.52 -8.07
C LYS A 27 35.87 -26.45 -6.93
N ALA A 28 37.18 -26.59 -6.72
CA ALA A 28 37.79 -27.04 -5.46
C ALA A 28 39.30 -27.19 -5.68
N LYS A 29 40.04 -26.09 -5.53
CA LYS A 29 41.44 -26.04 -5.10
C LYS A 29 41.81 -24.56 -4.96
N LEU A 30 41.82 -24.06 -3.74
CA LEU A 30 42.91 -23.26 -3.17
C LEU A 30 42.50 -22.86 -1.75
N ALA A 31 43.06 -23.56 -0.76
CA ALA A 31 43.13 -23.08 0.60
C ALA A 31 44.61 -22.82 0.92
N THR A 32 44.88 -21.56 1.28
CA THR A 32 45.80 -21.07 2.33
C THR A 32 47.22 -21.65 2.44
N LYS A 33 48.22 -20.79 2.16
CA LYS A 33 49.42 -20.54 3.00
C LYS A 33 50.11 -19.21 2.58
N PRO A 34 50.92 -18.59 3.47
CA PRO A 34 50.89 -17.14 3.73
C PRO A 34 51.84 -16.34 2.83
N ARG A 35 51.42 -15.12 2.47
CA ARG A 35 52.26 -14.19 1.69
C ARG A 35 53.00 -13.24 2.63
N LYS A 36 54.33 -13.21 2.44
CA LYS A 36 55.32 -12.43 3.18
C LYS A 36 54.97 -10.94 3.21
N THR A 37 55.17 -10.36 4.39
CA THR A 37 55.16 -8.93 4.70
C THR A 37 56.31 -8.22 3.97
N THR A 38 55.97 -7.34 3.03
CA THR A 38 56.90 -6.32 2.51
C THR A 38 56.55 -4.98 3.12
N LYS A 39 57.56 -4.42 3.80
CA LYS A 39 57.54 -3.15 4.52
C LYS A 39 57.09 -1.98 3.65
N SER A 40 56.24 -1.15 4.25
CA SER A 40 56.22 0.32 4.22
C SER A 40 57.17 1.00 3.21
N SER A 41 56.57 1.68 2.24
CA SER A 41 57.12 2.90 1.63
C SER A 41 56.06 3.99 1.67
N ALA A 42 56.00 4.69 2.81
CA ALA A 42 55.38 5.99 2.90
C ALA A 42 56.26 7.01 2.17
N ARG A 43 55.70 7.69 1.15
CA ARG A 43 55.93 9.09 0.74
C ARG A 43 55.61 9.25 -0.75
N ASN A 44 54.41 9.74 -1.03
CA ASN A 44 54.22 10.99 -1.77
C ASN A 44 52.74 11.32 -1.71
N ALA A 45 52.38 12.15 -0.73
CA ALA A 45 51.11 12.84 -0.70
C ALA A 45 51.07 13.83 -1.88
N THR A 46 50.61 13.36 -3.04
CA THR A 46 50.07 14.25 -4.05
C THR A 46 48.86 14.92 -3.43
N LYS A 47 48.97 16.24 -3.18
CA LYS A 47 47.87 17.11 -2.78
C LYS A 47 46.64 16.74 -3.59
N SER A 48 45.65 16.10 -2.95
CA SER A 48 44.34 15.87 -3.55
C SER A 48 43.78 17.24 -3.92
N LYS A 49 43.51 17.47 -5.21
CA LYS A 49 42.70 18.61 -5.64
C LYS A 49 41.44 18.62 -4.74
N PRO A 50 41.06 19.76 -4.15
CA PRO A 50 39.77 19.84 -3.46
C PRO A 50 38.68 19.36 -4.42
N ALA A 51 37.75 18.54 -3.92
CA ALA A 51 36.62 18.06 -4.72
C ALA A 51 35.97 19.28 -5.39
N ALA A 52 35.84 19.26 -6.71
CA ALA A 52 35.27 20.38 -7.45
C ALA A 52 33.82 20.57 -6.99
N ARG A 53 33.52 21.75 -6.44
CA ARG A 53 32.18 22.13 -5.99
C ARG A 53 31.18 21.97 -7.15
N ARG A 54 30.04 21.32 -6.92
CA ARG A 54 28.98 21.10 -7.92
C ARG A 54 27.69 21.84 -7.53
N GLU A 55 27.47 22.95 -8.21
CA GLU A 55 26.21 23.69 -8.24
C GLU A 55 25.39 23.26 -9.47
N ILE A 56 24.18 22.77 -9.27
CA ILE A 56 23.33 22.19 -10.33
C ILE A 56 22.08 23.03 -10.54
N PHE A 57 21.77 23.39 -11.79
CA PHE A 57 20.53 24.08 -12.15
C PHE A 57 19.59 23.13 -12.90
N VAL A 58 18.37 22.96 -12.37
CA VAL A 58 17.36 22.06 -12.92
C VAL A 58 16.14 22.85 -13.38
N THR A 59 15.76 22.66 -14.65
CA THR A 59 14.48 23.14 -15.17
C THR A 59 13.44 22.02 -15.15
N GLY A 60 12.16 22.38 -15.04
CA GLY A 60 11.08 21.39 -15.16
C GLY A 60 10.86 20.51 -13.91
N ALA A 61 11.44 20.86 -12.76
CA ALA A 61 11.30 20.12 -11.49
C ALA A 61 9.86 19.98 -10.96
N THR A 62 8.90 20.72 -11.52
CA THR A 62 7.46 20.55 -11.22
C THR A 62 6.77 19.46 -12.06
N GLY A 63 7.40 19.03 -13.15
CA GLY A 63 6.92 17.98 -14.05
C GLY A 63 7.28 16.57 -13.58
N PHE A 64 6.83 15.56 -14.31
CA PHE A 64 7.00 14.15 -13.94
C PHE A 64 8.47 13.74 -13.88
N VAL A 65 9.22 13.84 -14.99
CA VAL A 65 10.66 13.49 -15.05
C VAL A 65 11.50 14.38 -14.13
N GLY A 66 11.25 15.70 -14.13
CA GLY A 66 12.03 16.64 -13.33
C GLY A 66 11.95 16.40 -11.82
N LYS A 67 10.84 15.85 -11.30
CA LYS A 67 10.76 15.43 -9.90
C LYS A 67 11.67 14.26 -9.60
N VAL A 68 11.72 13.26 -10.47
CA VAL A 68 12.59 12.08 -10.28
C VAL A 68 14.06 12.46 -10.42
N VAL A 69 14.40 13.35 -11.35
CA VAL A 69 15.74 13.95 -11.44
C VAL A 69 16.12 14.63 -10.12
N LEU A 70 15.25 15.47 -9.56
CA LEU A 70 15.54 16.14 -8.29
C LEU A 70 15.71 15.14 -7.14
N VAL A 71 14.82 14.16 -7.02
CA VAL A 71 14.92 13.10 -6.00
C VAL A 71 16.24 12.35 -6.13
N GLU A 72 16.64 11.99 -7.35
CA GLU A 72 17.84 11.20 -7.60
C GLU A 72 19.12 11.99 -7.35
N LEU A 73 19.15 13.28 -7.71
CA LEU A 73 20.23 14.20 -7.32
C LEU A 73 20.38 14.29 -5.80
N LEU A 74 19.26 14.44 -5.07
CA LEU A 74 19.29 14.53 -3.60
C LEU A 74 19.70 13.20 -2.96
N ARG A 75 19.24 12.07 -3.50
CA ARG A 75 19.58 10.72 -3.02
C ARG A 75 21.06 10.41 -3.21
N ARG A 76 21.63 10.81 -4.35
CA ARG A 76 23.03 10.57 -4.72
C ARG A 76 23.95 11.75 -4.39
N LYS A 77 23.51 12.73 -3.60
CA LYS A 77 24.27 13.97 -3.36
C LYS A 77 25.69 13.74 -2.85
N ALA A 78 25.88 12.78 -1.93
CA ALA A 78 27.19 12.50 -1.36
C ALA A 78 28.08 11.74 -2.36
N GLU A 79 27.52 10.75 -3.05
CA GLU A 79 28.19 9.99 -4.11
C GLU A 79 28.67 10.92 -5.24
N LEU A 80 27.81 11.85 -5.64
CA LEU A 80 28.03 12.77 -6.74
C LEU A 80 28.66 14.10 -6.30
N GLY A 81 29.04 14.28 -5.03
CA GLY A 81 29.64 15.52 -4.53
C GLY A 81 28.82 16.79 -4.85
N ILE A 82 27.50 16.74 -4.67
CA ILE A 82 26.58 17.85 -4.98
C ILE A 82 26.48 18.77 -3.77
N ASP A 83 26.88 20.03 -3.96
CA ASP A 83 26.85 21.05 -2.90
C ASP A 83 25.50 21.75 -2.81
N HIS A 84 24.87 22.05 -3.95
CA HIS A 84 23.62 22.80 -3.97
C HIS A 84 22.87 22.69 -5.30
N ILE A 85 21.53 22.80 -5.24
CA ILE A 85 20.63 22.67 -6.39
C ILE A 85 19.75 23.91 -6.53
N TRP A 86 19.78 24.52 -7.70
CA TRP A 86 18.91 25.61 -8.13
C TRP A 86 17.74 25.07 -8.96
N LEU A 87 16.52 25.47 -8.62
CA LEU A 87 15.32 25.13 -9.38
C LEU A 87 14.71 26.36 -10.02
N LEU A 88 14.49 26.32 -11.34
CA LEU A 88 13.66 27.32 -12.00
C LEU A 88 12.20 26.89 -12.01
N ILE A 89 11.35 27.69 -11.36
CA ILE A 89 9.91 27.42 -11.25
C ILE A 89 9.12 28.68 -11.63
N ARG A 90 8.36 28.59 -12.72
CA ARG A 90 7.47 29.68 -13.13
C ARG A 90 6.33 29.96 -12.16
N ARG A 91 5.84 31.19 -12.12
CA ARG A 91 4.54 31.51 -11.50
C ARG A 91 3.42 30.93 -12.35
N LYS A 92 2.35 30.40 -11.73
CA LYS A 92 1.21 29.85 -12.47
C LYS A 92 -0.06 29.84 -11.63
N ARG A 93 -1.17 30.32 -12.20
CA ARG A 93 -2.51 30.35 -11.57
C ARG A 93 -2.49 31.03 -10.19
N GLY A 94 -1.88 32.20 -10.09
CA GLY A 94 -1.76 32.97 -8.84
C GLY A 94 -0.73 32.44 -7.83
N LEU A 95 -0.15 31.25 -8.04
CA LEU A 95 0.86 30.68 -7.13
C LEU A 95 2.27 31.19 -7.44
N SER A 96 3.02 31.55 -6.39
CA SER A 96 4.44 31.89 -6.47
C SER A 96 5.31 30.66 -6.76
N ALA A 97 6.57 30.89 -7.16
CA ALA A 97 7.54 29.82 -7.37
C ALA A 97 7.72 28.97 -6.10
N GLN A 98 7.84 29.61 -4.94
CA GLN A 98 7.98 28.94 -3.65
C GLN A 98 6.76 28.11 -3.26
N GLN A 99 5.54 28.65 -3.43
CA GLN A 99 4.31 27.88 -3.15
C GLN A 99 4.20 26.65 -4.06
N ARG A 100 4.61 26.76 -5.32
CA ARG A 100 4.67 25.61 -6.24
C ARG A 100 5.74 24.60 -5.80
N PHE A 101 6.89 25.05 -5.28
CA PHE A 101 7.90 24.18 -4.70
C PHE A 101 7.40 23.43 -3.47
N THR A 102 6.65 24.08 -2.57
CA THR A 102 6.00 23.40 -1.44
C THR A 102 5.10 22.25 -1.91
N LYS A 103 4.38 22.44 -3.03
CA LYS A 103 3.58 21.37 -3.65
C LYS A 103 4.43 20.26 -4.27
N VAL A 104 5.63 20.56 -4.76
CA VAL A 104 6.60 19.54 -5.19
C VAL A 104 7.05 18.72 -3.98
N CYS A 105 7.41 19.37 -2.88
CA CYS A 105 7.82 18.72 -1.63
C CYS A 105 6.74 17.80 -1.05
N SER A 106 5.46 18.12 -1.24
CA SER A 106 4.34 17.28 -0.78
C SER A 106 4.09 16.05 -1.66
N SER A 107 4.83 15.88 -2.77
CA SER A 107 4.71 14.68 -3.60
C SER A 107 5.30 13.48 -2.86
N ARG A 108 4.63 12.32 -2.97
CA ARG A 108 5.14 11.06 -2.43
C ARG A 108 6.50 10.68 -3.01
N ALA A 109 6.91 11.25 -4.16
CA ALA A 109 8.25 11.05 -4.72
C ALA A 109 9.38 11.33 -3.72
N PHE A 110 9.18 12.28 -2.81
CA PHE A 110 10.18 12.72 -1.85
C PHE A 110 10.07 11.99 -0.49
N SER A 111 9.13 11.03 -0.34
CA SER A 111 8.81 10.42 0.96
C SER A 111 9.91 9.56 1.57
N LYS A 112 10.90 9.13 0.76
CA LYS A 112 12.05 8.34 1.21
C LYS A 112 13.32 9.17 1.42
N LEU A 113 13.28 10.49 1.19
CA LEU A 113 14.43 11.35 1.45
C LEU A 113 14.56 11.64 2.95
N PRO A 114 15.79 11.82 3.46
CA PRO A 114 16.00 12.22 4.84
C PRO A 114 15.40 13.60 5.11
N GLY A 115 15.00 13.87 6.35
CA GLY A 115 14.52 15.19 6.77
C GLY A 115 15.53 16.31 6.47
N GLY A 116 15.04 17.52 6.19
CA GLY A 116 15.87 18.71 5.97
C GLY A 116 16.51 18.82 4.59
N TRP A 117 16.23 17.92 3.64
CA TRP A 117 16.79 17.97 2.28
C TRP A 117 16.49 19.29 1.53
N GLN A 118 15.44 20.01 1.92
CA GLN A 118 15.03 21.26 1.29
C GLN A 118 16.09 22.37 1.42
N SER A 119 16.98 22.31 2.43
CA SER A 119 18.07 23.28 2.60
C SER A 119 19.11 23.22 1.47
N MET A 120 19.18 22.10 0.75
CA MET A 120 20.04 21.92 -0.42
C MET A 120 19.49 22.60 -1.67
N VAL A 121 18.28 23.16 -1.61
CA VAL A 121 17.51 23.60 -2.77
C VAL A 121 17.12 25.07 -2.67
N SER A 122 17.56 25.87 -3.63
CA SER A 122 17.08 27.24 -3.83
C SER A 122 16.15 27.33 -5.04
N VAL A 123 15.05 28.07 -4.90
CA VAL A 123 14.05 28.25 -5.97
C VAL A 123 14.16 29.65 -6.55
N VAL A 124 14.27 29.72 -7.87
CA VAL A 124 14.26 30.97 -8.64
C VAL A 124 13.02 31.03 -9.52
N SER A 125 12.36 32.19 -9.53
CA SER A 125 11.21 32.43 -10.40
C SER A 125 11.68 32.81 -11.80
N GLY A 126 11.09 32.22 -12.83
CA GLY A 126 11.36 32.58 -14.23
C GLY A 126 10.39 31.92 -15.20
N GLU A 127 10.30 32.45 -16.43
CA GLU A 127 9.55 31.85 -17.54
C GLU A 127 10.51 31.62 -18.70
N LEU A 128 10.65 30.36 -19.09
CA LEU A 128 11.75 29.92 -19.96
C LEU A 128 11.67 30.51 -21.37
N SER A 129 10.46 30.79 -21.86
CA SER A 129 10.26 31.39 -23.18
C SER A 129 10.70 32.86 -23.25
N GLN A 130 10.95 33.51 -22.11
CA GLN A 130 11.41 34.89 -22.05
C GLN A 130 12.95 34.99 -22.08
N PRO A 131 13.51 36.07 -22.65
CA PRO A 131 14.95 36.32 -22.61
C PRO A 131 15.53 36.21 -21.20
N GLY A 132 16.73 35.64 -21.07
CA GLY A 132 17.35 35.38 -19.77
C GLY A 132 16.56 34.40 -18.90
N CYS A 133 15.75 33.52 -19.50
CA CYS A 133 14.82 32.60 -18.83
C CYS A 133 13.76 33.31 -17.95
N GLY A 134 13.52 34.61 -18.18
CA GLY A 134 12.63 35.43 -17.35
C GLY A 134 13.07 35.54 -15.88
N ILE A 135 14.34 35.25 -15.59
CA ILE A 135 14.92 35.37 -14.24
C ILE A 135 15.26 36.84 -13.96
N HIS A 136 14.96 37.32 -12.76
CA HIS A 136 15.32 38.67 -12.32
C HIS A 136 16.85 38.87 -12.38
N ALA A 137 17.32 40.08 -12.70
CA ALA A 137 18.74 40.33 -12.93
C ALA A 137 19.64 39.92 -11.74
N ASP A 138 19.22 40.25 -10.51
CA ASP A 138 19.97 39.91 -9.29
C ASP A 138 20.08 38.40 -9.07
N ASP A 139 18.98 37.67 -9.24
CA ASP A 139 18.98 36.21 -9.12
C ASP A 139 19.78 35.55 -10.24
N ARG A 140 19.75 36.12 -11.45
CA ARG A 140 20.53 35.61 -12.58
C ARG A 140 22.03 35.70 -12.31
N ALA A 141 22.50 36.83 -11.79
CA ALA A 141 23.91 36.99 -11.41
C ALA A 141 24.32 35.98 -10.32
N ARG A 142 23.48 35.81 -9.30
CA ARG A 142 23.70 34.83 -8.21
C ARG A 142 23.78 33.39 -8.73
N VAL A 143 22.87 33.01 -9.64
CA VAL A 143 22.86 31.67 -10.24
C VAL A 143 24.10 31.48 -11.11
N CYS A 144 24.38 32.38 -12.07
CA CYS A 144 25.43 32.18 -13.06
C CYS A 144 26.86 32.14 -12.49
N THR A 145 27.13 32.85 -11.38
CA THR A 145 28.50 33.00 -10.84
C THR A 145 29.11 31.65 -10.42
N GLY A 146 28.33 30.80 -9.74
CA GLY A 146 28.79 29.51 -9.22
C GLY A 146 28.33 28.29 -10.03
N LEU A 147 27.49 28.48 -11.04
CA LEU A 147 26.83 27.37 -11.70
C LEU A 147 27.79 26.51 -12.50
N THR A 148 27.76 25.20 -12.22
CA THR A 148 28.66 24.22 -12.87
C THR A 148 27.94 23.28 -13.81
N HIS A 149 26.68 22.92 -13.51
CA HIS A 149 25.95 21.93 -14.30
C HIS A 149 24.51 22.37 -14.54
N ILE A 150 23.99 22.12 -15.75
CA ILE A 150 22.59 22.41 -16.10
C ILE A 150 21.91 21.11 -16.56
N ILE A 151 20.76 20.78 -15.97
CA ILE A 151 19.89 19.71 -16.44
C ILE A 151 18.55 20.32 -16.87
N HIS A 152 18.35 20.40 -18.18
CA HIS A 152 17.17 21.00 -18.78
C HIS A 152 16.11 19.95 -19.13
N CYS A 153 15.12 19.77 -18.24
CA CYS A 153 13.99 18.83 -18.44
C CYS A 153 12.68 19.51 -18.86
N ALA A 154 12.60 20.83 -18.82
CA ALA A 154 11.36 21.54 -19.13
C ALA A 154 11.00 21.41 -20.63
N ALA A 155 9.75 21.02 -20.91
CA ALA A 155 9.18 20.99 -22.25
C ALA A 155 7.65 20.96 -22.17
N SER A 156 6.97 21.34 -23.25
CA SER A 156 5.58 20.96 -23.48
C SER A 156 5.52 19.63 -24.22
N VAL A 157 4.71 18.70 -23.73
CA VAL A 157 4.49 17.36 -24.33
C VAL A 157 3.11 17.25 -24.97
N GLU A 158 2.47 18.38 -25.26
CA GLU A 158 1.13 18.43 -25.84
C GLU A 158 1.18 18.35 -27.37
N PHE A 159 0.57 17.29 -27.93
CA PHE A 159 0.66 16.96 -29.35
C PHE A 159 -0.21 17.82 -30.27
N THR A 160 -1.05 18.67 -29.71
CA THR A 160 -2.06 19.47 -30.44
C THR A 160 -1.84 20.97 -30.32
N LEU A 161 -0.71 21.40 -29.75
CA LEU A 161 -0.35 22.81 -29.75
C LEU A 161 -0.06 23.26 -31.18
N PRO A 162 -0.52 24.45 -31.58
CA PRO A 162 -0.05 25.13 -32.79
C PRO A 162 1.47 25.21 -32.80
N ILE A 163 2.08 25.14 -33.99
CA ILE A 163 3.54 25.12 -34.14
C ILE A 163 4.25 26.29 -33.46
N GLU A 164 3.66 27.48 -33.42
CA GLU A 164 4.23 28.68 -32.80
C GLU A 164 4.29 28.53 -31.27
N GLU A 165 3.21 28.07 -30.65
CA GLU A 165 3.15 27.79 -29.21
C GLU A 165 4.08 26.64 -28.83
N ALA A 166 4.15 25.60 -29.67
CA ALA A 166 5.05 24.47 -29.48
C ALA A 166 6.52 24.91 -29.59
N ALA A 167 6.86 25.77 -30.55
CA ALA A 167 8.19 26.34 -30.73
C ALA A 167 8.58 27.24 -29.55
N ALA A 168 7.70 28.11 -29.07
CA ALA A 168 7.96 28.92 -27.88
C ALA A 168 8.27 28.05 -26.65
N ALA A 169 7.51 26.97 -26.47
CA ALA A 169 7.65 26.07 -25.32
C ALA A 169 8.88 25.14 -25.40
N ASN A 170 9.28 24.70 -26.59
CA ASN A 170 10.29 23.65 -26.77
C ASN A 170 11.60 24.14 -27.41
N ILE A 171 11.53 25.10 -28.32
CA ILE A 171 12.70 25.67 -29.03
C ILE A 171 13.18 26.93 -28.31
N THR A 172 12.36 27.99 -28.26
CA THR A 172 12.74 29.28 -27.67
C THR A 172 13.20 29.11 -26.22
N SER A 173 12.45 28.32 -25.45
CA SER A 173 12.80 27.99 -24.07
C SER A 173 14.16 27.29 -23.92
N SER A 174 14.50 26.37 -24.82
CA SER A 174 15.81 25.69 -24.81
C SER A 174 16.93 26.64 -25.21
N LEU A 175 16.71 27.50 -26.21
CA LEU A 175 17.67 28.50 -26.67
C LEU A 175 17.97 29.55 -25.59
N ASN A 176 16.97 29.97 -24.80
CA ASN A 176 17.17 30.87 -23.67
C ASN A 176 17.99 30.23 -22.54
N VAL A 177 17.85 28.92 -22.32
CA VAL A 177 18.67 28.18 -21.35
C VAL A 177 20.10 28.00 -21.87
N LEU A 178 20.25 27.77 -23.18
CA LEU A 178 21.57 27.75 -23.82
C LEU A 178 22.28 29.10 -23.71
N GLU A 179 21.54 30.21 -23.85
CA GLU A 179 22.07 31.56 -23.62
C GLU A 179 22.45 31.78 -22.15
N LEU A 180 21.62 31.33 -21.20
CA LEU A 180 21.97 31.36 -19.77
C LEU A 180 23.29 30.59 -19.52
N ALA A 181 23.43 29.41 -20.13
CA ALA A 181 24.60 28.55 -20.02
C ALA A 181 25.88 29.24 -20.55
N ARG A 182 25.80 29.97 -21.68
CA ARG A 182 26.93 30.76 -22.20
C ARG A 182 27.44 31.82 -21.21
N ASN A 183 26.52 32.36 -20.40
CA ASN A 183 26.83 33.39 -19.41
C ASN A 183 27.29 32.82 -18.05
N CYS A 184 27.56 31.51 -17.96
CA CYS A 184 28.03 30.84 -16.74
C CYS A 184 29.54 30.49 -16.89
N PRO A 185 30.45 31.25 -16.27
CA PRO A 185 31.91 31.08 -16.48
C PRO A 185 32.45 29.75 -15.94
N SER A 186 31.77 29.17 -14.94
CA SER A 186 32.17 27.92 -14.29
C SER A 186 31.46 26.68 -14.86
N LEU A 187 30.73 26.83 -15.97
CA LEU A 187 29.93 25.75 -16.54
C LEU A 187 30.82 24.62 -17.05
N VAL A 188 30.59 23.43 -16.50
CA VAL A 188 31.25 22.18 -16.86
C VAL A 188 30.42 21.40 -17.89
N HIS A 189 29.10 21.33 -17.71
CA HIS A 189 28.23 20.55 -18.60
C HIS A 189 26.77 21.01 -18.56
N MET A 190 26.13 21.07 -19.72
CA MET A 190 24.68 21.16 -19.87
C MET A 190 24.13 19.90 -20.56
N VAL A 191 23.07 19.32 -19.99
CA VAL A 191 22.26 18.27 -20.62
C VAL A 191 20.87 18.82 -20.93
N ALA A 192 20.43 18.64 -22.18
CA ALA A 192 19.06 18.92 -22.61
C ALA A 192 18.28 17.63 -22.85
N VAL A 193 17.09 17.50 -22.26
CA VAL A 193 16.20 16.36 -22.48
C VAL A 193 15.34 16.60 -23.73
N SER A 194 15.49 15.71 -24.70
CA SER A 194 14.75 15.67 -25.96
C SER A 194 13.75 14.52 -25.95
N THR A 195 13.61 13.79 -27.06
CA THR A 195 12.80 12.57 -27.18
C THR A 195 13.41 11.65 -28.23
N ALA A 196 13.25 10.33 -28.07
CA ALA A 196 13.69 9.37 -29.06
C ALA A 196 12.92 9.50 -30.39
N TYR A 197 11.72 10.07 -30.34
CA TYR A 197 10.84 10.28 -31.50
C TYR A 197 11.16 11.52 -32.33
N VAL A 198 12.33 12.15 -32.13
CA VAL A 198 12.92 13.05 -33.15
C VAL A 198 13.38 12.27 -34.39
N HIS A 199 13.51 10.93 -34.26
CA HIS A 199 13.56 10.03 -35.39
C HIS A 199 12.13 9.70 -35.83
N PRO A 200 11.74 10.06 -37.05
CA PRO A 200 10.51 9.57 -37.66
C PRO A 200 10.54 8.04 -37.80
N ALA A 201 9.37 7.41 -37.79
CA ALA A 201 9.19 5.99 -38.03
C ALA A 201 9.89 5.57 -39.34
N SER A 202 10.73 4.54 -39.24
CA SER A 202 11.53 4.01 -40.34
C SER A 202 11.84 2.54 -40.10
N HIS A 203 12.10 1.78 -41.16
CA HIS A 203 12.57 0.39 -41.08
C HIS A 203 14.08 0.28 -40.79
N ARG A 204 14.78 1.41 -40.67
CA ARG A 204 16.23 1.44 -40.42
C ARG A 204 16.52 1.55 -38.91
N PRO A 205 17.65 0.98 -38.43
CA PRO A 205 18.14 1.24 -37.09
C PRO A 205 18.33 2.74 -36.84
N MET A 206 17.99 3.19 -35.64
CA MET A 206 18.02 4.60 -35.24
C MET A 206 19.19 4.83 -34.27
N PRO A 207 20.35 5.31 -34.75
CA PRO A 207 21.53 5.52 -33.91
C PRO A 207 21.46 6.83 -33.11
N GLU A 208 22.30 6.95 -32.09
CA GLU A 208 22.52 8.17 -31.31
C GLU A 208 23.26 9.24 -32.11
N LYS A 209 22.63 9.74 -33.17
CA LYS A 209 23.14 10.80 -34.04
C LYS A 209 22.07 11.84 -34.30
N LEU A 210 22.50 13.04 -34.69
CA LEU A 210 21.60 14.11 -35.09
C LEU A 210 20.84 13.68 -36.37
N VAL A 211 19.52 13.86 -36.38
CA VAL A 211 18.65 13.39 -37.47
C VAL A 211 18.72 14.37 -38.63
N PRO A 212 19.11 13.97 -39.86
CA PRO A 212 19.11 14.88 -41.00
C PRO A 212 17.72 15.46 -41.27
N VAL A 213 17.65 16.75 -41.60
CA VAL A 213 16.42 17.45 -41.98
C VAL A 213 16.57 18.06 -43.37
N PRO A 214 15.48 18.16 -44.17
CA PRO A 214 15.55 18.59 -45.57
C PRO A 214 15.54 20.12 -45.77
N PHE A 215 15.72 20.90 -44.71
CA PHE A 215 15.61 22.36 -44.70
C PHE A 215 16.60 23.00 -43.74
N ASP A 216 16.82 24.30 -43.90
CA ASP A 216 17.53 25.09 -42.90
C ASP A 216 16.63 25.35 -41.69
N VAL A 217 17.06 24.90 -40.51
CA VAL A 217 16.31 25.03 -39.27
C VAL A 217 16.26 26.48 -38.75
N GLU A 218 17.21 27.32 -39.14
CA GLU A 218 17.25 28.73 -38.76
C GLU A 218 16.16 29.52 -39.49
N GLU A 219 16.05 29.31 -40.81
CA GLU A 219 15.00 29.91 -41.64
C GLU A 219 13.61 29.44 -41.19
N VAL A 220 13.44 28.12 -41.00
CA VAL A 220 12.17 27.55 -40.51
C VAL A 220 11.78 28.13 -39.15
N TYR A 221 12.73 28.28 -38.23
CA TYR A 221 12.44 28.87 -36.92
C TYR A 221 12.06 30.34 -37.02
N ALA A 222 12.74 31.12 -37.87
CA ALA A 222 12.37 32.51 -38.14
C ALA A 222 10.95 32.62 -38.73
N ASP A 223 10.58 31.72 -39.65
CA ASP A 223 9.24 31.67 -40.21
C ASP A 223 8.17 31.26 -39.21
N ILE A 224 8.48 30.33 -38.29
CA ILE A 224 7.56 29.99 -37.19
C ILE A 224 7.32 31.22 -36.31
N LEU A 225 8.38 31.94 -35.92
CA LEU A 225 8.25 33.14 -35.09
C LEU A 225 7.47 34.26 -35.78
N ALA A 226 7.55 34.33 -37.11
CA ALA A 226 6.80 35.31 -37.90
C ALA A 226 5.39 34.86 -38.30
N GLY A 227 4.95 33.66 -37.88
CA GLY A 227 3.64 33.10 -38.25
C GLY A 227 3.50 32.77 -39.74
N ARG A 228 4.61 32.53 -40.44
CA ARG A 228 4.65 32.19 -41.87
C ARG A 228 4.87 30.69 -42.14
N ALA A 229 5.23 29.92 -41.12
CA ALA A 229 5.53 28.50 -41.28
C ALA A 229 4.27 27.66 -41.58
N ASP A 230 4.34 26.80 -42.60
CA ASP A 230 3.32 25.79 -42.85
C ASP A 230 3.61 24.51 -42.03
N GLU A 231 2.91 24.39 -40.89
CA GLU A 231 3.00 23.23 -40.00
C GLU A 231 2.82 21.88 -40.73
N ARG A 232 1.85 21.80 -41.66
CA ARG A 232 1.54 20.54 -42.35
C ARG A 232 2.62 20.18 -43.35
N ALA A 233 3.14 21.18 -44.08
CA ALA A 233 4.25 20.97 -45.01
C ALA A 233 5.51 20.50 -44.28
N LEU A 234 5.85 21.13 -43.15
CA LEU A 234 7.02 20.74 -42.34
C LEU A 234 6.89 19.32 -41.77
N MET A 235 5.72 18.94 -41.25
CA MET A 235 5.47 17.58 -40.78
C MET A 235 5.51 16.55 -41.91
N ALA A 236 4.97 16.88 -43.09
CA ALA A 236 5.01 15.99 -44.26
C ALA A 236 6.44 15.81 -44.79
N ALA A 237 7.23 16.88 -44.86
CA ALA A 237 8.61 16.84 -45.34
C ALA A 237 9.54 16.04 -44.41
N THR A 238 9.26 16.01 -43.11
CA THR A 238 10.08 15.32 -42.11
C THR A 238 9.52 13.97 -41.66
N GLY A 239 8.24 13.68 -41.90
CA GLY A 239 7.59 12.45 -41.43
C GLY A 239 7.21 12.45 -39.94
N HIS A 240 7.27 13.61 -39.26
CA HIS A 240 6.86 13.73 -37.86
C HIS A 240 5.33 13.71 -37.72
N PRO A 241 4.77 12.96 -36.74
CA PRO A 241 3.33 12.80 -36.58
C PRO A 241 2.62 13.99 -35.90
N ASN A 242 3.37 14.86 -35.23
CA ASN A 242 2.84 15.97 -34.44
C ASN A 242 3.90 17.05 -34.20
N THR A 243 3.44 18.23 -33.79
CA THR A 243 4.27 19.42 -33.52
C THR A 243 5.28 19.20 -32.40
N TYR A 244 5.00 18.37 -31.40
CA TYR A 244 5.94 18.07 -30.32
C TYR A 244 7.22 17.40 -30.84
N THR A 245 7.09 16.32 -31.61
CA THR A 245 8.25 15.60 -32.15
C THR A 245 9.04 16.44 -33.15
N LEU A 246 8.33 17.19 -34.01
CA LEU A 246 8.93 18.12 -34.97
C LEU A 246 9.74 19.22 -34.27
N THR A 247 9.14 19.93 -33.30
CA THR A 247 9.80 21.03 -32.59
C THR A 247 10.98 20.55 -31.75
N LYS A 248 10.92 19.34 -31.18
CA LYS A 248 12.08 18.74 -30.52
C LYS A 248 13.20 18.43 -31.51
N CYS A 249 12.89 17.90 -32.69
CA CYS A 249 13.88 17.66 -33.74
C CYS A 249 14.56 18.96 -34.19
N ILE A 250 13.79 19.99 -34.55
CA ILE A 250 14.30 21.31 -34.92
C ILE A 250 15.16 21.91 -33.79
N ASN A 251 14.71 21.78 -32.54
CA ASN A 251 15.45 22.25 -31.38
C ASN A 251 16.85 21.63 -31.27
N GLU A 252 16.99 20.31 -31.48
CA GLU A 252 18.30 19.65 -31.39
C GLU A 252 19.31 20.25 -32.38
N HIS A 253 18.88 20.58 -33.59
CA HIS A 253 19.72 21.24 -34.58
C HIS A 253 20.07 22.67 -34.17
N LEU A 254 19.10 23.46 -33.75
CA LEU A 254 19.34 24.85 -33.35
C LEU A 254 20.26 24.96 -32.13
N VAL A 255 20.09 24.12 -31.11
CA VAL A 255 21.02 24.11 -29.97
C VAL A 255 22.41 23.62 -30.40
N ASN A 256 22.49 22.67 -31.33
CA ASN A 256 23.78 22.20 -31.86
C ASN A 256 24.51 23.28 -32.67
N GLN A 257 23.80 24.01 -33.52
CA GLN A 257 24.34 25.09 -34.34
C GLN A 257 24.75 26.29 -33.49
N ARG A 258 23.90 26.67 -32.52
CA ARG A 258 24.12 27.88 -31.71
C ARG A 258 25.02 27.65 -30.49
N ARG A 259 25.30 26.42 -30.03
CA ARG A 259 25.97 26.18 -28.72
C ARG A 259 27.28 26.91 -28.50
N GLY A 260 28.04 27.23 -29.56
CA GLY A 260 29.38 27.82 -29.42
C GLY A 260 30.27 26.93 -28.55
N ASN A 261 30.76 27.48 -27.44
CA ASN A 261 31.63 26.79 -26.49
C ASN A 261 30.89 26.07 -25.35
N VAL A 262 29.55 26.10 -25.33
CA VAL A 262 28.79 25.44 -24.27
C VAL A 262 28.98 23.92 -24.38
N PRO A 263 29.48 23.25 -23.31
CA PRO A 263 29.60 21.80 -23.26
C PRO A 263 28.22 21.17 -23.17
N LEU A 264 27.64 20.81 -24.31
CA LEU A 264 26.25 20.36 -24.43
C LEU A 264 26.17 18.86 -24.73
N SER A 265 25.19 18.19 -24.14
CA SER A 265 24.75 16.85 -24.54
C SER A 265 23.23 16.73 -24.55
N ILE A 266 22.72 15.75 -25.30
CA ILE A 266 21.28 15.50 -25.41
C ILE A 266 20.96 14.10 -24.90
N VAL A 267 19.91 14.01 -24.09
CA VAL A 267 19.32 12.73 -23.66
C VAL A 267 17.94 12.55 -24.29
N ARG A 268 17.73 11.42 -24.97
CA ARG A 268 16.51 11.10 -25.72
C ARG A 268 15.71 9.98 -25.05
N PRO A 269 14.69 10.30 -24.24
CA PRO A 269 13.75 9.31 -23.71
C PRO A 269 12.72 8.84 -24.73
N SER A 270 12.31 7.57 -24.66
CA SER A 270 11.12 7.02 -25.34
C SER A 270 9.83 7.34 -24.55
N ILE A 271 8.81 6.47 -24.56
CA ILE A 271 7.59 6.69 -23.76
C ILE A 271 7.91 6.48 -22.28
N VAL A 272 8.02 7.58 -21.55
CA VAL A 272 8.31 7.54 -20.10
C VAL A 272 7.07 7.09 -19.31
N SER A 273 7.25 6.12 -18.41
CA SER A 273 6.22 5.61 -17.51
C SER A 273 6.70 5.56 -16.05
N ALA A 274 5.92 4.94 -15.16
CA ALA A 274 6.18 4.83 -13.73
C ALA A 274 7.62 4.40 -13.41
N THR A 275 8.15 4.81 -12.27
CA THR A 275 9.49 4.43 -11.86
C THR A 275 9.59 2.93 -11.60
N TRP A 276 10.73 2.33 -11.92
CA TRP A 276 10.99 0.92 -11.66
C TRP A 276 11.54 0.69 -10.26
N ARG A 277 12.49 1.51 -9.81
CA ARG A 277 13.17 1.40 -8.50
C ARG A 277 13.06 2.66 -7.66
N GLN A 278 13.44 3.83 -8.20
CA GLN A 278 13.56 5.07 -7.42
C GLN A 278 12.50 6.10 -7.79
N PRO A 279 11.86 6.80 -6.83
CA PRO A 279 12.02 6.68 -5.37
C PRO A 279 11.44 5.39 -4.78
N PHE A 280 10.50 4.78 -5.48
CA PHE A 280 9.99 3.45 -5.21
C PHE A 280 9.34 2.90 -6.49
N PRO A 281 9.19 1.57 -6.60
CA PRO A 281 8.50 0.97 -7.73
C PRO A 281 7.08 1.51 -7.88
N GLY A 282 6.70 1.89 -9.12
CA GLY A 282 5.35 2.31 -9.46
C GLY A 282 5.04 3.79 -9.23
N TRP A 283 5.98 4.63 -8.76
CA TRP A 283 5.69 6.05 -8.60
C TRP A 283 5.34 6.71 -9.94
N ILE A 284 4.16 7.33 -10.00
CA ILE A 284 3.65 8.04 -11.17
C ILE A 284 2.64 9.11 -10.74
N ASP A 285 2.69 10.29 -11.37
CA ASP A 285 1.76 11.38 -11.06
C ASP A 285 1.18 12.09 -12.31
N SER A 286 1.40 11.48 -13.49
CA SER A 286 0.95 11.99 -14.78
C SER A 286 0.11 10.96 -15.53
N HIS A 287 -1.02 11.39 -16.10
CA HIS A 287 -1.83 10.59 -17.02
C HIS A 287 -1.33 10.66 -18.49
N ALA A 288 -0.19 11.30 -18.73
CA ALA A 288 0.35 11.44 -20.08
C ALA A 288 0.75 10.08 -20.68
N ALA A 289 0.72 9.99 -22.00
CA ALA A 289 1.17 8.83 -22.76
C ALA A 289 0.60 7.49 -22.28
N PHE A 290 1.46 6.55 -21.91
CA PHE A 290 1.10 5.17 -21.61
C PHE A 290 0.19 5.03 -20.39
N ALA A 291 0.38 5.84 -19.35
CA ALA A 291 -0.44 5.81 -18.14
C ALA A 291 -1.93 6.10 -18.43
N GLY A 292 -2.22 6.90 -19.45
CA GLY A 292 -3.57 7.15 -19.93
C GLY A 292 -4.24 5.89 -20.50
N PHE A 293 -3.50 5.06 -21.25
CA PHE A 293 -3.98 3.77 -21.75
C PHE A 293 -4.28 2.81 -20.61
N VAL A 294 -3.30 2.63 -19.71
CA VAL A 294 -3.39 1.74 -18.55
C VAL A 294 -4.63 2.10 -17.71
N ALA A 295 -4.85 3.39 -17.43
CA ALA A 295 -6.00 3.85 -16.66
C ALA A 295 -7.35 3.61 -17.37
N LEU A 296 -7.45 3.86 -18.68
CA LEU A 296 -8.70 3.69 -19.42
C LEU A 296 -9.04 2.23 -19.74
N ILE A 297 -8.02 1.38 -19.95
CA ILE A 297 -8.18 -0.08 -20.05
C ILE A 297 -8.62 -0.61 -18.69
N GLY A 298 -7.92 -0.25 -17.61
CA GLY A 298 -8.24 -0.70 -16.26
C GLY A 298 -9.61 -0.25 -15.75
N ALA A 299 -10.08 0.92 -16.16
CA ALA A 299 -11.45 1.38 -15.88
C ALA A 299 -12.51 0.76 -16.83
N GLY A 300 -12.11 -0.04 -17.82
CA GLY A 300 -13.01 -0.72 -18.77
C GLY A 300 -13.63 0.19 -19.84
N HIS A 301 -13.08 1.39 -20.06
CA HIS A 301 -13.58 2.36 -21.03
C HIS A 301 -12.94 2.23 -22.42
N LEU A 302 -11.68 1.76 -22.50
CA LEU A 302 -10.99 1.55 -23.76
C LEU A 302 -11.09 0.09 -24.21
N ASN A 303 -12.13 -0.25 -24.98
CA ASN A 303 -12.38 -1.63 -25.45
C ASN A 303 -11.98 -1.91 -26.91
N ALA A 304 -11.56 -0.89 -27.67
CA ALA A 304 -11.08 -1.05 -29.04
C ALA A 304 -9.86 -0.17 -29.24
N LEU A 305 -8.75 -0.76 -29.69
CA LEU A 305 -7.45 -0.11 -29.81
C LEU A 305 -6.92 -0.20 -31.24
N TYR A 306 -6.49 0.92 -31.79
CA TYR A 306 -5.86 0.96 -33.12
C TYR A 306 -4.34 0.84 -32.99
N ALA A 307 -3.85 -0.39 -32.86
CA ALA A 307 -2.45 -0.74 -32.63
C ALA A 307 -2.09 -2.05 -33.33
N ASP A 308 -0.81 -2.24 -33.58
CA ASP A 308 -0.24 -3.51 -34.04
C ASP A 308 0.14 -4.36 -32.81
N PRO A 309 -0.49 -5.53 -32.58
CA PRO A 309 -0.19 -6.36 -31.42
C PRO A 309 1.20 -7.02 -31.50
N GLU A 310 1.82 -7.09 -32.68
CA GLU A 310 3.04 -7.87 -32.95
C GLU A 310 4.33 -7.04 -32.88
N ILE A 311 4.25 -5.75 -32.56
CA ILE A 311 5.41 -4.88 -32.38
C ILE A 311 5.70 -4.64 -30.90
N HIS A 312 6.96 -4.31 -30.60
CA HIS A 312 7.43 -3.98 -29.26
C HIS A 312 7.12 -2.52 -28.92
N LEU A 313 6.59 -2.29 -27.72
CA LEU A 313 6.30 -0.94 -27.23
C LEU A 313 7.39 -0.48 -26.27
N ASP A 314 8.20 0.48 -26.72
CA ASP A 314 9.29 1.04 -25.90
C ASP A 314 8.76 1.97 -24.81
N VAL A 315 8.60 1.40 -23.61
CA VAL A 315 8.18 2.10 -22.39
C VAL A 315 9.35 2.14 -21.41
N VAL A 316 9.99 3.30 -21.28
CA VAL A 316 11.14 3.47 -20.38
C VAL A 316 10.71 3.89 -18.97
N PRO A 317 11.31 3.32 -17.91
CA PRO A 317 11.12 3.81 -16.54
C PRO A 317 11.64 5.23 -16.34
N CYS A 318 10.86 6.05 -15.62
CA CYS A 318 11.22 7.45 -15.36
C CYS A 318 12.55 7.62 -14.61
N ASP A 319 12.88 6.70 -13.72
CA ASP A 319 14.15 6.67 -12.98
C ASP A 319 15.35 6.27 -13.84
N VAL A 320 15.15 5.46 -14.89
CA VAL A 320 16.19 5.23 -15.91
C VAL A 320 16.47 6.52 -16.67
N VAL A 321 15.43 7.27 -17.05
CA VAL A 321 15.58 8.58 -17.72
C VAL A 321 16.29 9.59 -16.82
N ALA A 322 15.92 9.65 -15.54
CA ALA A 322 16.54 10.53 -14.56
C ALA A 322 18.03 10.19 -14.37
N THR A 323 18.34 8.92 -14.14
CA THR A 323 19.70 8.42 -13.96
C THR A 323 20.56 8.72 -15.17
N ARG A 324 20.07 8.41 -16.38
CA ARG A 324 20.79 8.70 -17.63
C ARG A 324 21.06 10.19 -17.80
N SER A 325 20.09 11.05 -17.46
CA SER A 325 20.24 12.51 -17.55
C SER A 325 21.31 13.03 -16.58
N ILE A 326 21.35 12.49 -15.35
CA ILE A 326 22.32 12.86 -14.32
C ILE A 326 23.72 12.34 -14.67
N ASP A 327 23.85 11.06 -15.00
CA ASP A 327 25.15 10.45 -15.32
C ASP A 327 25.77 11.08 -16.57
N THR A 328 24.94 11.38 -17.59
CA THR A 328 25.43 12.10 -18.77
C THR A 328 25.93 13.49 -18.40
N CYS A 329 25.31 14.19 -17.45
CA CYS A 329 25.67 15.56 -17.09
C CYS A 329 26.88 15.62 -16.13
N LEU A 330 27.01 14.66 -15.21
CA LEU A 330 27.98 14.74 -14.11
C LEU A 330 29.18 13.81 -14.24
N LEU A 331 29.10 12.80 -15.12
CA LEU A 331 30.10 11.73 -15.22
C LEU A 331 30.65 11.53 -16.64
N ALA A 332 29.89 11.87 -17.68
CA ALA A 332 30.36 11.77 -19.06
C ALA A 332 31.15 13.01 -19.48
N GLU A 333 32.11 12.85 -20.38
CA GLU A 333 32.78 13.98 -20.99
C GLU A 333 31.89 14.62 -22.06
N PRO A 334 31.59 15.94 -21.99
CA PRO A 334 30.85 16.64 -23.01
C PRO A 334 31.63 16.74 -24.32
N SER A 335 30.91 16.89 -25.43
CA SER A 335 31.54 17.20 -26.72
C SER A 335 32.26 18.54 -26.67
N SER A 336 33.55 18.54 -27.02
CA SER A 336 34.34 19.75 -27.21
C SER A 336 33.91 20.51 -28.46
N GLN A 337 34.30 21.79 -28.57
CA GLN A 337 34.05 22.60 -29.76
C GLN A 337 34.57 21.88 -31.02
N GLY A 338 33.75 21.85 -32.08
CA GLY A 338 34.08 21.15 -33.33
C GLY A 338 33.83 19.63 -33.34
N GLN A 339 33.55 18.99 -32.20
CA GLN A 339 33.20 17.57 -32.15
C GLN A 339 31.69 17.33 -32.34
N PRO A 340 31.28 16.15 -32.87
CA PRO A 340 29.88 15.76 -32.91
C PRO A 340 29.23 15.81 -31.52
N LEU A 341 27.98 16.25 -31.45
CA LEU A 341 27.22 16.34 -30.21
C LEU A 341 27.07 14.96 -29.57
N LEU A 342 27.35 14.84 -28.27
CA LEU A 342 27.06 13.65 -27.49
C LEU A 342 25.55 13.53 -27.30
N ILE A 343 24.97 12.51 -27.94
CA ILE A 343 23.57 12.16 -27.84
C ILE A 343 23.50 10.80 -27.17
N ARG A 344 22.60 10.63 -26.19
CA ARG A 344 22.39 9.36 -25.51
C ARG A 344 20.90 9.03 -25.44
N TYR A 345 20.55 7.78 -25.68
CA TYR A 345 19.20 7.29 -25.45
C TYR A 345 18.96 6.96 -23.97
N ALA A 346 17.74 7.22 -23.54
CA ALA A 346 17.16 6.67 -22.32
C ALA A 346 15.91 5.87 -22.73
N VAL A 347 16.12 4.68 -23.28
CA VAL A 347 15.07 3.86 -23.89
C VAL A 347 15.21 2.42 -23.42
N ALA A 348 14.13 1.63 -23.51
CA ALA A 348 14.17 0.21 -23.24
C ALA A 348 14.76 -0.59 -24.43
N THR A 349 14.65 -0.07 -25.66
CA THR A 349 14.93 -0.75 -26.93
C THR A 349 14.00 -1.93 -27.20
N VAL A 350 14.08 -2.52 -28.39
CA VAL A 350 13.32 -3.75 -28.74
C VAL A 350 13.62 -4.89 -27.77
N LYS A 351 14.86 -4.99 -27.28
CA LYS A 351 15.32 -6.09 -26.43
C LYS A 351 14.63 -6.10 -25.07
N ASP A 352 14.52 -4.94 -24.41
CA ASP A 352 13.96 -4.83 -23.06
C ASP A 352 12.54 -4.23 -23.07
N SER A 353 11.81 -4.40 -24.18
CA SER A 353 10.40 -4.00 -24.30
C SER A 353 9.54 -5.23 -24.57
N PRO A 354 8.32 -5.33 -24.00
CA PRO A 354 7.38 -6.38 -24.38
C PRO A 354 6.64 -6.03 -25.68
N LEU A 355 6.04 -7.04 -26.31
CA LEU A 355 5.06 -6.85 -27.38
C LEU A 355 3.85 -6.05 -26.87
N ILE A 356 3.20 -5.31 -27.75
CA ILE A 356 1.93 -4.64 -27.44
C ILE A 356 0.90 -5.65 -26.94
N GLN A 357 0.82 -6.85 -27.52
CA GLN A 357 -0.10 -7.87 -27.03
C GLN A 357 0.19 -8.28 -25.58
N GLN A 358 1.45 -8.53 -25.22
CA GLN A 358 1.86 -8.85 -23.85
C GLN A 358 1.54 -7.71 -22.87
N CYS A 359 1.79 -6.46 -23.26
CA CYS A 359 1.37 -5.29 -22.50
C CYS A 359 -0.13 -5.31 -22.18
N LEU A 360 -0.96 -5.53 -23.20
CA LEU A 360 -2.41 -5.49 -23.08
C LEU A 360 -2.95 -6.63 -22.22
N ASP A 361 -2.41 -7.84 -22.39
CA ASP A 361 -2.79 -9.01 -21.59
C ASP A 361 -2.39 -8.83 -20.13
N GLY A 362 -1.19 -8.31 -19.87
CA GLY A 362 -0.71 -7.94 -18.54
C GLY A 362 -1.61 -6.91 -17.85
N MET A 363 -2.01 -5.85 -18.57
CA MET A 363 -2.95 -4.83 -18.05
C MET A 363 -4.32 -5.41 -17.74
N VAL A 364 -4.90 -6.19 -18.68
CA VAL A 364 -6.23 -6.79 -18.49
C VAL A 364 -6.21 -7.76 -17.30
N SER A 365 -5.17 -8.60 -17.19
CA SER A 365 -5.00 -9.53 -16.07
C SER A 365 -4.90 -8.78 -14.73
N PHE A 366 -4.05 -7.74 -14.66
CA PHE A 366 -3.89 -6.93 -13.45
C PHE A 366 -5.23 -6.32 -13.01
N PHE A 367 -5.93 -5.62 -13.90
CA PHE A 367 -7.14 -4.89 -13.52
C PHE A 367 -8.38 -5.78 -13.36
N ARG A 368 -8.40 -7.02 -13.88
CA ARG A 368 -9.46 -7.98 -13.56
C ARG A 368 -9.46 -8.30 -12.07
N SER A 369 -8.27 -8.42 -11.50
CA SER A 369 -8.10 -8.66 -10.08
C SER A 369 -8.12 -7.35 -9.27
N HIS A 370 -7.68 -6.23 -9.86
CA HIS A 370 -7.69 -4.88 -9.28
C HIS A 370 -8.73 -3.95 -9.94
N PRO A 371 -10.05 -4.18 -9.74
CA PRO A 371 -11.07 -3.41 -10.45
C PRO A 371 -11.07 -1.94 -10.05
N ILE A 372 -11.13 -1.05 -11.06
CA ILE A 372 -11.27 0.41 -10.86
C ILE A 372 -12.74 0.85 -10.91
N ASP A 373 -13.43 0.52 -12.01
CA ASP A 373 -14.85 0.85 -12.26
C ASP A 373 -15.57 -0.31 -12.94
N ARG A 374 -15.21 -0.62 -14.19
CA ARG A 374 -15.82 -1.71 -14.97
C ARG A 374 -14.81 -2.79 -15.28
N GLU A 375 -15.32 -3.95 -15.65
CA GLU A 375 -14.48 -5.06 -16.10
C GLU A 375 -13.58 -4.62 -17.29
N PRO A 376 -12.25 -4.81 -17.17
CA PRO A 376 -11.29 -4.39 -18.18
C PRO A 376 -11.28 -5.40 -19.33
N VAL A 377 -12.13 -5.18 -20.33
CA VAL A 377 -12.23 -6.06 -21.50
C VAL A 377 -11.81 -5.32 -22.76
N LEU A 378 -10.76 -5.82 -23.43
CA LEU A 378 -10.42 -5.45 -24.79
C LEU A 378 -11.18 -6.33 -25.78
N LYS A 379 -12.00 -5.72 -26.63
CA LYS A 379 -12.84 -6.41 -27.62
C LYS A 379 -12.21 -6.44 -29.01
N TRP A 380 -11.24 -5.57 -29.26
CA TRP A 380 -10.55 -5.51 -30.55
C TRP A 380 -9.23 -4.74 -30.43
N VAL A 381 -8.19 -5.30 -31.04
CA VAL A 381 -6.88 -4.67 -31.29
C VAL A 381 -6.54 -4.99 -32.74
N GLY A 382 -6.00 -4.03 -33.48
CA GLY A 382 -5.53 -4.30 -34.84
C GLY A 382 -5.17 -3.06 -35.65
N THR A 383 -4.64 -3.32 -36.85
CA THR A 383 -4.00 -2.32 -37.72
C THR A 383 -4.88 -1.84 -38.88
N ARG A 384 -6.05 -2.46 -39.11
CA ARG A 384 -6.99 -2.10 -40.18
C ARG A 384 -7.92 -0.95 -39.76
N ARG A 385 -7.75 0.22 -40.38
CA ARG A 385 -8.50 1.46 -40.05
C ARG A 385 -10.02 1.32 -40.21
N SER A 386 -10.49 0.64 -41.26
CA SER A 386 -11.93 0.43 -41.51
C SER A 386 -12.58 -0.41 -40.41
N GLN A 387 -11.94 -1.51 -40.03
CA GLN A 387 -12.38 -2.35 -38.91
C GLN A 387 -12.35 -1.59 -37.58
N PHE A 388 -11.28 -0.82 -37.32
CA PHE A 388 -11.20 0.03 -36.14
C PHE A 388 -12.38 0.99 -36.04
N ARG A 389 -12.73 1.72 -37.11
CA ARG A 389 -13.88 2.66 -37.12
C ARG A 389 -15.19 1.98 -36.74
N ILE A 390 -15.46 0.80 -37.30
CA ILE A 390 -16.66 0.01 -36.99
C ILE A 390 -16.66 -0.43 -35.52
N ARG A 391 -15.54 -0.96 -35.03
CA ARG A 391 -15.40 -1.46 -33.66
C ARG A 391 -15.47 -0.33 -32.63
N ALA A 392 -14.82 0.80 -32.88
CA ALA A 392 -14.89 2.00 -32.04
C ALA A 392 -16.30 2.58 -32.00
N ALA A 393 -17.00 2.70 -33.14
CA ALA A 393 -18.40 3.11 -33.16
C ALA A 393 -19.28 2.17 -32.33
N ARG A 394 -19.11 0.85 -32.50
CA ARG A 394 -19.88 -0.18 -31.76
C ARG A 394 -19.57 -0.21 -30.27
N HIS A 395 -18.33 -0.03 -29.84
CA HIS A 395 -17.93 -0.23 -28.43
C HIS A 395 -17.81 1.06 -27.63
N HIS A 396 -17.53 2.19 -28.27
CA HIS A 396 -17.39 3.49 -27.64
C HIS A 396 -18.57 4.40 -27.98
N GLY A 397 -18.94 4.49 -29.25
CA GLY A 397 -20.01 5.38 -29.75
C GLY A 397 -21.38 5.03 -29.19
N THR A 398 -21.82 3.77 -29.37
CA THR A 398 -23.13 3.30 -28.85
C THR A 398 -23.24 3.46 -27.33
N ARG A 399 -22.17 3.16 -26.59
CA ARG A 399 -22.13 3.32 -25.13
C ARG A 399 -22.23 4.78 -24.72
N ARG A 400 -21.58 5.68 -25.46
CA ARG A 400 -21.70 7.13 -25.24
C ARG A 400 -23.11 7.62 -25.49
N ALA A 401 -23.75 7.19 -26.57
CA ALA A 401 -25.14 7.51 -26.84
C ALA A 401 -26.06 7.01 -25.72
N LEU A 402 -25.98 5.72 -25.36
CA LEU A 402 -26.81 5.11 -24.32
C LEU A 402 -26.63 5.80 -22.96
N ALA A 403 -25.38 6.00 -22.53
CA ALA A 403 -25.09 6.68 -21.28
C ALA A 403 -25.63 8.12 -21.28
N ASN A 404 -25.48 8.85 -22.39
CA ASN A 404 -26.01 10.20 -22.51
C ASN A 404 -27.54 10.24 -22.48
N SER A 405 -28.22 9.29 -23.13
CA SER A 405 -29.69 9.19 -23.08
C SER A 405 -30.18 8.95 -21.65
N VAL A 406 -29.61 7.94 -20.94
CA VAL A 406 -29.97 7.63 -19.55
C VAL A 406 -29.67 8.82 -18.62
N LEU A 407 -28.50 9.45 -18.76
CA LEU A 407 -28.11 10.57 -17.90
C LEU A 407 -28.88 11.86 -18.19
N THR A 408 -29.44 12.00 -19.39
CA THR A 408 -30.33 13.11 -19.75
C THR A 408 -31.72 12.88 -19.15
N VAL A 409 -32.27 11.66 -19.29
CA VAL A 409 -33.57 11.27 -18.71
C VAL A 409 -33.54 11.38 -17.17
N THR A 410 -32.44 10.98 -16.54
CA THR A 410 -32.26 11.08 -15.08
C THR A 410 -31.85 12.48 -14.59
N GLY A 411 -31.75 13.47 -15.48
CA GLY A 411 -31.37 14.85 -15.13
C GLY A 411 -29.92 15.05 -14.63
N ASN A 412 -29.06 14.02 -14.67
CA ASN A 412 -27.72 14.08 -14.07
C ASN A 412 -26.66 14.68 -15.00
N THR A 413 -26.78 15.99 -15.24
CA THR A 413 -25.90 16.75 -16.15
C THR A 413 -24.42 16.68 -15.74
N LYS A 414 -24.11 16.65 -14.43
CA LYS A 414 -22.73 16.54 -13.93
C LYS A 414 -22.09 15.18 -14.27
N ALA A 415 -22.83 14.08 -14.12
CA ALA A 415 -22.34 12.76 -14.52
C ALA A 415 -22.17 12.66 -16.04
N ARG A 416 -23.10 13.23 -16.82
CA ARG A 416 -23.02 13.28 -18.29
C ARG A 416 -21.75 13.97 -18.78
N ARG A 417 -21.45 15.16 -18.22
CA ARG A 417 -20.22 15.91 -18.53
C ARG A 417 -18.95 15.11 -18.18
N ARG A 418 -18.92 14.46 -17.01
CA ARG A 418 -17.78 13.61 -16.60
C ARG A 418 -17.58 12.43 -17.56
N TYR A 419 -18.65 11.74 -17.93
CA TYR A 419 -18.58 10.61 -18.85
C TYR A 419 -18.09 11.03 -20.25
N ASN A 420 -18.62 12.15 -20.79
CA ASN A 420 -18.17 12.65 -22.09
C ASN A 420 -16.68 13.00 -22.08
N LYS A 421 -16.15 13.63 -21.01
CA LYS A 421 -14.70 13.87 -20.88
C LYS A 421 -13.87 12.60 -20.93
N VAL A 422 -14.34 11.50 -20.32
CA VAL A 422 -13.67 10.19 -20.42
C VAL A 422 -13.66 9.68 -21.86
N MET A 423 -14.81 9.77 -22.55
CA MET A 423 -14.91 9.35 -23.95
C MET A 423 -14.09 10.21 -24.90
N ASP A 424 -13.97 11.51 -24.64
CA ASP A 424 -13.12 12.41 -25.44
C ASP A 424 -11.64 12.03 -25.29
N ARG A 425 -11.20 11.60 -24.10
CA ARG A 425 -9.86 11.03 -23.90
C ARG A 425 -9.67 9.71 -24.66
N VAL A 426 -10.65 8.81 -24.65
CA VAL A 426 -10.63 7.57 -25.44
C VAL A 426 -10.44 7.89 -26.93
N SER A 427 -11.21 8.85 -27.45
CA SER A 427 -11.09 9.31 -28.85
C SER A 427 -9.73 9.93 -29.14
N PHE A 428 -9.22 10.77 -28.25
CA PHE A 428 -7.90 11.40 -28.39
C PHE A 428 -6.78 10.36 -28.49
N LEU A 429 -6.73 9.40 -27.56
CA LEU A 429 -5.69 8.37 -27.57
C LEU A 429 -5.70 7.55 -28.85
N ASN A 430 -6.89 7.11 -29.29
CA ASN A 430 -7.05 6.37 -30.54
C ASN A 430 -6.76 7.18 -31.82
N LYS A 431 -6.67 8.52 -31.73
CA LYS A 431 -6.28 9.39 -32.83
C LYS A 431 -4.78 9.71 -32.82
N ALA A 432 -4.22 10.00 -31.65
CA ALA A 432 -2.87 10.55 -31.53
C ALA A 432 -1.75 9.50 -31.39
N PHE A 433 -2.04 8.35 -30.79
CA PHE A 433 -1.04 7.30 -30.53
C PHE A 433 -0.81 6.22 -31.60
N PRO A 434 -1.69 6.00 -32.60
CA PRO A 434 -1.46 4.98 -33.62
C PRO A 434 -0.10 5.05 -34.31
N TYR A 435 0.52 6.23 -34.41
CA TYR A 435 1.88 6.36 -34.93
C TYR A 435 2.91 5.59 -34.08
N PHE A 436 2.80 5.66 -32.76
CA PHE A 436 3.71 4.99 -31.83
C PHE A 436 3.37 3.52 -31.62
N THR A 437 2.10 3.14 -31.84
CA THR A 437 1.61 1.78 -31.60
C THR A 437 1.43 0.95 -32.87
N LYS A 438 1.84 1.46 -34.04
CA LYS A 438 1.82 0.72 -35.32
C LYS A 438 3.18 0.65 -36.03
N ASN A 439 4.15 1.43 -35.60
CA ASN A 439 5.47 1.44 -36.20
C ASN A 439 6.45 0.90 -35.17
N GLN A 440 7.27 -0.08 -35.57
CA GLN A 440 8.38 -0.54 -34.76
C GLN A 440 9.50 0.51 -34.80
N PHE A 441 10.02 0.87 -33.63
CA PHE A 441 11.19 1.73 -33.49
C PHE A 441 12.37 0.88 -33.03
N ASP A 442 13.47 0.89 -33.79
CA ASP A 442 14.71 0.16 -33.47
C ASP A 442 15.79 1.13 -33.00
N PHE A 443 15.63 1.62 -31.76
CA PHE A 443 16.59 2.52 -31.13
C PHE A 443 17.89 1.78 -30.77
N ARG A 444 19.01 2.26 -31.30
CA ARG A 444 20.34 1.72 -31.02
C ARG A 444 21.00 2.54 -29.92
N ALA A 445 20.66 2.22 -28.68
CA ALA A 445 21.25 2.81 -27.48
C ALA A 445 22.65 2.28 -27.23
N THR A 446 23.60 3.16 -26.94
CA THR A 446 24.95 2.76 -26.51
C THR A 446 24.90 2.10 -25.13
N GLU A 447 23.98 2.57 -24.27
CA GLU A 447 23.76 2.02 -22.94
C GLU A 447 22.26 1.75 -22.72
N GLY A 448 21.86 0.48 -22.85
CA GLY A 448 20.51 0.00 -22.51
C GLY A 448 20.27 -0.09 -21.00
N ILE A 449 19.13 -0.65 -20.59
CA ILE A 449 18.86 -0.92 -19.17
C ILE A 449 19.82 -2.00 -18.66
N ASN A 450 19.98 -3.11 -19.42
CA ASN A 450 21.00 -4.15 -19.22
C ASN A 450 21.18 -4.62 -17.76
N ASP A 451 20.11 -4.62 -16.98
CA ASP A 451 20.09 -5.07 -15.59
C ASP A 451 19.40 -6.44 -15.55
N PRO A 452 20.04 -7.49 -15.00
CA PRO A 452 19.48 -8.85 -14.99
C PRO A 452 18.19 -8.97 -14.18
N ASP A 453 17.91 -8.03 -13.29
CA ASP A 453 16.67 -8.00 -12.50
C ASP A 453 15.53 -7.24 -13.22
N TYR A 454 15.80 -6.64 -14.39
CA TYR A 454 14.78 -5.96 -15.18
C TYR A 454 14.04 -6.96 -16.08
N ASP A 455 12.80 -7.26 -15.71
CA ASP A 455 11.85 -7.98 -16.57
C ASP A 455 10.84 -6.99 -17.19
N PRO A 456 10.81 -6.84 -18.52
CA PRO A 456 9.88 -5.95 -19.20
C PRO A 456 8.41 -6.27 -18.95
N GLU A 457 8.03 -7.55 -18.83
CA GLU A 457 6.64 -7.94 -18.56
C GLU A 457 6.24 -7.63 -17.11
N ALA A 458 7.10 -7.96 -16.14
CA ALA A 458 6.90 -7.57 -14.74
C ALA A 458 6.84 -6.04 -14.58
N TYR A 459 7.62 -5.29 -15.35
CA TYR A 459 7.59 -3.83 -15.32
C TYR A 459 6.20 -3.27 -15.73
N ILE A 460 5.48 -3.91 -16.65
CA ILE A 460 4.08 -3.52 -16.94
C ILE A 460 3.19 -3.66 -15.71
N GLN A 461 3.39 -4.70 -14.88
CA GLN A 461 2.65 -4.86 -13.62
C GLN A 461 2.97 -3.73 -12.64
N VAL A 462 4.23 -3.31 -12.55
CA VAL A 462 4.66 -2.15 -11.74
C VAL A 462 3.96 -0.87 -12.21
N VAL A 463 3.87 -0.64 -13.52
CA VAL A 463 3.13 0.49 -14.08
C VAL A 463 1.64 0.41 -13.74
N CYS A 464 1.02 -0.76 -13.89
CA CYS A 464 -0.39 -0.95 -13.55
C CYS A 464 -0.69 -0.67 -12.07
N ALA A 465 0.15 -1.17 -11.16
CA ALA A 465 0.06 -0.89 -9.74
C ALA A 465 0.20 0.60 -9.44
N GLY A 466 1.19 1.26 -10.05
CA GLY A 466 1.39 2.71 -9.94
C GLY A 466 0.19 3.53 -10.40
N VAL A 467 -0.40 3.16 -11.54
CA VAL A 467 -1.60 3.82 -12.07
C VAL A 467 -2.80 3.59 -11.15
N TYR A 468 -2.99 2.36 -10.67
CA TYR A 468 -4.06 2.03 -9.73
C TYR A 468 -3.96 2.88 -8.47
N GLU A 469 -2.78 2.91 -7.84
CA GLU A 469 -2.58 3.59 -6.57
C GLU A 469 -2.58 5.12 -6.72
N HIS A 470 -1.74 5.65 -7.60
CA HIS A 470 -1.45 7.08 -7.60
C HIS A 470 -2.34 7.89 -8.54
N LEU A 471 -2.82 7.30 -9.64
CA LEU A 471 -3.66 8.01 -10.61
C LEU A 471 -5.15 7.76 -10.40
N THR A 472 -5.53 6.59 -9.89
CA THR A 472 -6.94 6.31 -9.55
C THR A 472 -7.27 6.49 -8.06
N LYS A 473 -6.26 6.72 -7.22
CA LYS A 473 -6.38 6.90 -5.76
C LYS A 473 -7.07 5.71 -5.08
N LYS A 474 -6.80 4.51 -5.59
CA LYS A 474 -7.28 3.27 -4.98
C LYS A 474 -6.19 2.72 -4.08
N ASP A 475 -6.58 2.18 -2.94
CA ASP A 475 -5.65 1.56 -2.00
C ASP A 475 -5.79 0.03 -2.10
N PRO A 476 -4.77 -0.70 -2.57
CA PRO A 476 -4.83 -2.16 -2.68
C PRO A 476 -4.93 -2.84 -1.30
N SER A 477 -4.50 -2.17 -0.22
CA SER A 477 -4.67 -2.67 1.15
C SER A 477 -6.09 -2.52 1.67
N GLN A 478 -6.98 -1.83 0.96
CA GLN A 478 -8.37 -1.58 1.39
C GLN A 478 -9.37 -1.90 0.27
N MET A 479 -9.12 -2.97 -0.47
CA MET A 479 -9.94 -3.29 -1.64
C MET A 479 -11.31 -3.85 -1.24
N SER A 480 -12.38 -3.24 -1.76
CA SER A 480 -13.75 -3.64 -1.44
C SER A 480 -14.19 -4.90 -2.20
N PHE A 481 -14.79 -5.85 -1.48
CA PHE A 481 -15.39 -7.07 -2.05
C PHE A 481 -16.87 -7.27 -1.65
N ALA A 482 -17.39 -6.44 -0.74
CA ALA A 482 -18.81 -6.41 -0.38
C ALA A 482 -19.22 -5.06 0.23
N GLY A 483 -20.51 -4.92 0.56
CA GLY A 483 -21.08 -3.72 1.19
C GLY A 483 -21.77 -2.76 0.21
N ARG A 484 -22.35 -1.68 0.74
CA ARG A 484 -23.08 -0.66 -0.04
C ARG A 484 -22.20 -0.03 -1.12
N ASN A 485 -20.95 0.26 -0.78
CA ASN A 485 -20.01 0.94 -1.68
C ASN A 485 -19.32 0.00 -2.68
N HIS A 486 -19.50 -1.33 -2.56
CA HIS A 486 -18.95 -2.29 -3.52
C HIS A 486 -19.73 -2.25 -4.84
N ARG A 487 -19.07 -1.78 -5.90
CA ARG A 487 -19.64 -1.68 -7.25
C ARG A 487 -18.90 -2.61 -8.19
N ASP A 488 -19.60 -3.64 -8.66
CA ASP A 488 -19.12 -4.60 -9.67
C ASP A 488 -20.01 -4.64 -10.92
N GLY A 489 -21.04 -3.78 -10.97
CA GLY A 489 -21.94 -3.62 -12.12
C GLY A 489 -22.82 -4.82 -12.43
N ALA A 490 -22.73 -5.90 -11.66
CA ALA A 490 -23.45 -7.15 -11.87
C ALA A 490 -24.63 -7.28 -10.90
N LEU A 491 -25.73 -7.88 -11.38
CA LEU A 491 -26.81 -8.31 -10.50
C LEU A 491 -26.29 -9.38 -9.54
N ASP A 492 -26.63 -9.29 -8.25
CA ASP A 492 -26.08 -10.15 -7.20
C ASP A 492 -26.19 -11.66 -7.54
N TRP A 493 -27.31 -12.09 -8.11
CA TRP A 493 -27.52 -13.47 -8.53
C TRP A 493 -26.58 -13.89 -9.66
N GLN A 494 -26.50 -13.07 -10.71
CA GLN A 494 -25.63 -13.33 -11.86
C GLN A 494 -24.17 -13.39 -11.45
N TRP A 495 -23.72 -12.46 -10.59
CA TRP A 495 -22.36 -12.45 -10.08
C TRP A 495 -22.05 -13.72 -9.26
N THR A 496 -22.97 -14.14 -8.40
CA THR A 496 -22.79 -15.32 -7.54
C THR A 496 -22.67 -16.59 -8.38
N MET A 497 -23.44 -16.71 -9.46
CA MET A 497 -23.37 -17.86 -10.37
C MET A 497 -22.11 -17.87 -11.23
N LYS A 498 -21.50 -16.71 -11.49
CA LYS A 498 -20.25 -16.59 -12.25
C LYS A 498 -19.00 -16.94 -11.45
N GLN A 499 -19.07 -17.04 -10.12
CA GLN A 499 -17.91 -17.41 -9.32
C GLN A 499 -17.44 -18.84 -9.67
N PRO A 500 -16.13 -19.08 -9.80
CA PRO A 500 -15.60 -20.36 -10.29
C PRO A 500 -15.73 -21.51 -9.27
N ALA A 501 -15.90 -21.20 -7.98
CA ALA A 501 -16.00 -22.17 -6.90
C ALA A 501 -17.36 -22.13 -6.19
N GLY A 502 -17.65 -23.19 -5.41
CA GLY A 502 -18.83 -23.30 -4.56
C GLY A 502 -19.95 -24.16 -5.14
N ASN A 503 -20.51 -25.04 -4.31
CA ASN A 503 -21.71 -25.82 -4.62
C ASN A 503 -22.98 -24.96 -4.52
N TRP A 504 -24.15 -25.53 -4.82
CA TRP A 504 -25.43 -24.81 -4.80
C TRP A 504 -25.74 -24.17 -3.43
N ALA A 505 -25.38 -24.83 -2.32
CA ALA A 505 -25.62 -24.33 -0.97
C ALA A 505 -24.70 -23.15 -0.64
N ILE A 506 -23.41 -23.25 -0.97
CA ILE A 506 -22.42 -22.16 -0.82
C ILE A 506 -22.84 -20.95 -1.66
N ARG A 507 -23.30 -21.16 -2.89
CA ARG A 507 -23.80 -20.08 -3.76
C ARG A 507 -25.05 -19.43 -3.17
N GLY A 508 -26.01 -20.22 -2.69
CA GLY A 508 -27.21 -19.70 -2.01
C GLY A 508 -26.87 -18.87 -0.77
N ALA A 509 -25.99 -19.38 0.09
CA ALA A 509 -25.52 -18.69 1.29
C ALA A 509 -24.76 -17.39 0.94
N SER A 510 -23.88 -17.44 -0.07
CA SER A 510 -23.10 -16.28 -0.52
C SER A 510 -23.99 -15.19 -1.13
N TYR A 511 -25.02 -15.56 -1.88
CA TYR A 511 -26.01 -14.61 -2.39
C TYR A 511 -26.77 -13.91 -1.25
N ALA A 512 -27.24 -14.67 -0.26
CA ALA A 512 -27.94 -14.12 0.89
C ALA A 512 -27.03 -13.19 1.72
N LEU A 513 -25.80 -13.61 1.97
CA LEU A 513 -24.80 -12.84 2.71
C LEU A 513 -24.42 -11.55 1.97
N ARG A 514 -24.16 -11.62 0.65
CA ARG A 514 -23.88 -10.44 -0.18
C ARG A 514 -24.99 -9.40 -0.07
N LYS A 515 -26.26 -9.82 -0.15
CA LYS A 515 -27.41 -8.92 0.06
C LYS A 515 -27.48 -8.33 1.45
N ALA A 516 -27.19 -9.13 2.48
CA ALA A 516 -27.18 -8.66 3.86
C ALA A 516 -26.07 -7.60 4.05
N LEU A 517 -24.85 -7.90 3.63
CA LEU A 517 -23.70 -6.98 3.70
C LEU A 517 -23.99 -5.67 2.95
N ARG A 518 -24.61 -5.72 1.76
CA ARG A 518 -25.06 -4.53 1.02
C ARG A 518 -26.07 -3.66 1.76
N ARG A 519 -26.73 -4.16 2.80
CA ARG A 519 -27.71 -3.38 3.58
C ARG A 519 -27.19 -2.94 4.93
N CYS A 520 -26.28 -3.71 5.53
CA CYS A 520 -25.83 -3.47 6.89
C CYS A 520 -24.38 -2.98 7.02
N THR A 521 -23.60 -2.97 5.94
CA THR A 521 -22.23 -2.44 5.93
C THR A 521 -22.12 -1.32 4.91
N GLU A 522 -21.34 -0.31 5.23
CA GLU A 522 -20.87 0.68 4.26
C GLU A 522 -19.94 -0.01 3.25
N SER A 523 -18.92 -0.69 3.75
CA SER A 523 -17.93 -1.40 2.95
C SER A 523 -17.39 -2.63 3.69
N VAL A 524 -17.13 -3.69 2.93
CA VAL A 524 -16.35 -4.84 3.37
C VAL A 524 -15.11 -4.89 2.49
N THR A 525 -13.95 -4.77 3.10
CA THR A 525 -12.66 -4.58 2.45
C THR A 525 -11.65 -5.62 2.90
N PHE A 526 -10.61 -5.84 2.10
CA PHE A 526 -9.50 -6.69 2.51
C PHE A 526 -8.15 -6.15 2.03
N ASP A 527 -7.10 -6.54 2.75
CA ASP A 527 -5.70 -6.21 2.44
C ASP A 527 -5.14 -7.19 1.42
N ARG A 528 -5.28 -6.87 0.14
CA ARG A 528 -4.80 -7.76 -0.92
C ARG A 528 -3.29 -7.99 -0.89
N PRO A 529 -2.43 -6.97 -0.78
CA PRO A 529 -0.98 -7.18 -0.65
C PRO A 529 -0.62 -8.17 0.46
N ALA A 530 -1.27 -8.10 1.63
CA ALA A 530 -1.03 -9.08 2.70
C ALA A 530 -1.39 -10.51 2.28
N PHE A 531 -2.56 -10.72 1.64
CA PHE A 531 -2.96 -12.04 1.16
C PHE A 531 -2.09 -12.58 0.01
N GLU A 532 -1.64 -11.72 -0.90
CA GLU A 532 -0.71 -12.11 -1.98
C GLU A 532 0.66 -12.48 -1.43
N ALA A 533 1.19 -11.70 -0.49
CA ALA A 533 2.44 -12.01 0.21
C ALA A 533 2.34 -13.34 0.97
N ALA A 534 1.22 -13.57 1.67
CA ALA A 534 0.94 -14.85 2.32
C ALA A 534 0.85 -16.00 1.31
N ARG A 535 0.15 -15.82 0.19
CA ARG A 535 0.02 -16.87 -0.83
C ARG A 535 1.35 -17.22 -1.49
N ALA A 536 2.23 -16.24 -1.71
CA ALA A 536 3.54 -16.40 -2.33
C ALA A 536 4.49 -17.29 -1.52
N VAL A 537 4.35 -17.34 -0.19
CA VAL A 537 5.17 -18.20 0.69
C VAL A 537 4.53 -19.56 0.97
N ILE A 538 3.24 -19.74 0.66
CA ILE A 538 2.53 -21.01 0.84
C ILE A 538 2.83 -21.93 -0.37
N PRO A 539 3.39 -23.13 -0.17
CA PRO A 539 3.57 -24.09 -1.25
C PRO A 539 2.24 -24.43 -1.93
N GLU A 540 2.23 -24.63 -3.25
CA GLU A 540 0.98 -24.83 -4.01
C GLU A 540 0.14 -26.02 -3.52
N ASP A 541 0.81 -27.04 -2.97
CA ASP A 541 0.19 -28.28 -2.56
C ASP A 541 -0.01 -28.38 -1.04
N ALA A 542 0.36 -27.34 -0.29
CA ALA A 542 0.24 -27.29 1.17
C ALA A 542 -1.22 -27.19 1.63
N LEU A 543 -1.52 -27.85 2.75
CA LEU A 543 -2.79 -27.67 3.44
C LEU A 543 -2.80 -26.31 4.16
N VAL A 544 -3.76 -25.44 3.80
CA VAL A 544 -3.94 -24.14 4.46
C VAL A 544 -4.96 -24.25 5.60
N VAL A 545 -4.60 -23.71 6.76
CA VAL A 545 -5.45 -23.65 7.95
C VAL A 545 -5.63 -22.20 8.34
N ILE A 546 -6.84 -21.67 8.17
CA ILE A 546 -7.18 -20.29 8.47
C ILE A 546 -7.54 -20.18 9.96
N ILE A 547 -6.88 -19.28 10.67
CA ILE A 547 -7.18 -18.98 12.07
C ILE A 547 -7.59 -17.51 12.15
N PRO A 548 -8.91 -17.21 12.16
CA PRO A 548 -9.37 -15.84 12.26
C PRO A 548 -9.49 -15.36 13.72
N THR A 549 -9.46 -14.04 13.92
CA THR A 549 -9.91 -13.40 15.18
C THR A 549 -11.38 -13.73 15.44
N HIS A 550 -11.76 -13.95 16.70
CA HIS A 550 -13.15 -14.31 17.04
C HIS A 550 -13.86 -13.19 17.83
N ARG A 551 -14.54 -12.28 17.13
CA ARG A 551 -15.21 -11.08 17.64
C ARG A 551 -16.71 -11.06 17.34
N SER A 552 -17.18 -11.75 16.30
CA SER A 552 -18.60 -11.81 15.91
C SER A 552 -19.01 -13.18 15.37
N TYR A 553 -20.30 -13.50 15.36
CA TYR A 553 -20.85 -14.61 14.56
C TYR A 553 -20.70 -14.38 13.06
N MET A 554 -20.30 -13.19 12.63
CA MET A 554 -20.02 -12.92 11.22
C MET A 554 -18.62 -13.38 10.78
N ASP A 555 -17.68 -13.64 11.69
CA ASP A 555 -16.28 -13.85 11.34
C ASP A 555 -16.07 -14.99 10.34
N PHE A 556 -16.71 -16.14 10.59
CA PHE A 556 -16.62 -17.30 9.70
C PHE A 556 -17.32 -17.09 8.35
N LEU A 557 -18.40 -16.30 8.34
CA LEU A 557 -19.12 -15.95 7.12
C LEU A 557 -18.29 -15.01 6.26
N VAL A 558 -17.66 -14.00 6.87
CA VAL A 558 -16.85 -13.01 6.15
C VAL A 558 -15.59 -13.66 5.56
N CYS A 559 -14.89 -14.51 6.32
CA CYS A 559 -13.72 -15.24 5.81
C CYS A 559 -14.10 -16.17 4.65
N SER A 560 -15.10 -17.02 4.83
CA SER A 560 -15.56 -17.92 3.77
C SER A 560 -16.04 -17.18 2.52
N TYR A 561 -16.74 -16.05 2.72
CA TYR A 561 -17.20 -15.22 1.62
C TYR A 561 -16.07 -14.50 0.89
N LEU A 562 -15.01 -14.09 1.58
CA LEU A 562 -13.82 -13.51 0.95
C LEU A 562 -13.23 -14.51 -0.07
N PHE A 563 -13.00 -15.76 0.33
CA PHE A 563 -12.42 -16.76 -0.58
C PHE A 563 -13.40 -17.25 -1.67
N PHE A 564 -14.70 -17.14 -1.44
CA PHE A 564 -15.71 -17.31 -2.50
C PHE A 564 -15.68 -16.14 -3.51
N ALA A 565 -15.60 -14.90 -3.02
CA ALA A 565 -15.63 -13.69 -3.83
C ALA A 565 -14.31 -13.39 -4.54
N ARG A 566 -13.20 -13.86 -3.97
CA ARG A 566 -11.81 -13.61 -4.39
C ARG A 566 -11.05 -14.92 -4.55
N SER A 567 -11.61 -15.79 -5.39
CA SER A 567 -10.95 -17.04 -5.79
C SER A 567 -9.57 -16.84 -6.44
N ASP A 568 -9.31 -15.63 -6.95
CA ASP A 568 -8.01 -15.21 -7.49
C ASP A 568 -6.89 -15.14 -6.43
N LEU A 569 -7.22 -15.16 -5.13
CA LEU A 569 -6.23 -15.30 -4.06
C LEU A 569 -5.63 -16.72 -3.98
N GLY A 570 -6.17 -17.68 -4.72
CA GLY A 570 -5.65 -19.05 -4.73
C GLY A 570 -5.82 -19.82 -3.42
N ILE A 571 -6.72 -19.36 -2.54
CA ILE A 571 -7.09 -20.02 -1.28
C ILE A 571 -8.50 -20.60 -1.43
N ARG A 572 -8.69 -21.90 -1.14
CA ARG A 572 -9.99 -22.58 -1.25
C ARG A 572 -10.93 -22.18 -0.12
N ILE A 573 -12.24 -22.22 -0.40
CA ILE A 573 -13.31 -21.98 0.58
C ILE A 573 -13.17 -22.97 1.75
N PRO A 574 -13.02 -22.50 3.01
CA PRO A 574 -12.69 -23.37 4.13
C PRO A 574 -13.83 -24.27 4.59
N HIS A 575 -13.44 -25.35 5.28
CA HIS A 575 -14.29 -26.13 6.15
C HIS A 575 -14.24 -25.59 7.57
N ILE A 576 -15.39 -25.27 8.15
CA ILE A 576 -15.50 -24.54 9.41
C ILE A 576 -15.75 -25.49 10.56
N ALA A 577 -14.91 -25.40 11.60
CA ALA A 577 -15.13 -26.05 12.88
C ALA A 577 -16.33 -25.43 13.62
N ALA A 578 -17.47 -26.14 13.65
CA ALA A 578 -18.69 -25.73 14.32
C ALA A 578 -18.93 -26.53 15.61
N ALA A 579 -19.62 -25.93 16.57
CA ALA A 579 -19.99 -26.61 17.81
C ALA A 579 -21.11 -27.65 17.55
N GLU A 580 -21.06 -28.83 18.18
CA GLU A 580 -22.02 -29.92 17.95
C GLU A 580 -23.48 -29.51 18.16
N GLU A 581 -23.76 -28.51 19.01
CA GLU A 581 -25.11 -27.99 19.24
C GLU A 581 -25.80 -27.50 17.95
N PHE A 582 -25.04 -27.03 16.96
CA PHE A 582 -25.58 -26.61 15.66
C PHE A 582 -26.05 -27.78 14.78
N SER A 583 -25.48 -28.98 14.97
CA SER A 583 -25.87 -30.17 14.21
C SER A 583 -27.27 -30.68 14.60
N ARG A 584 -27.72 -30.35 15.82
CA ARG A 584 -29.00 -30.79 16.38
C ARG A 584 -30.18 -29.95 15.91
N ILE A 585 -29.95 -28.93 15.10
CA ILE A 585 -31.00 -28.07 14.55
C ILE A 585 -31.56 -28.74 13.27
N PRO A 586 -32.86 -29.10 13.23
CA PRO A 586 -33.46 -29.75 12.06
C PRO A 586 -33.28 -28.91 10.80
N VAL A 587 -32.96 -29.56 9.67
CA VAL A 587 -32.68 -28.96 8.34
C VAL A 587 -31.43 -28.06 8.29
N LEU A 588 -31.26 -27.15 9.24
CA LEU A 588 -30.10 -26.25 9.34
C LEU A 588 -28.79 -26.99 9.59
N GLY A 589 -28.79 -28.03 10.42
CA GLY A 589 -27.60 -28.86 10.64
C GLY A 589 -27.15 -29.60 9.38
N TRP A 590 -28.09 -30.02 8.53
CA TRP A 590 -27.77 -30.60 7.22
C TRP A 590 -27.27 -29.52 6.24
N LEU A 591 -27.93 -28.36 6.19
CA LEU A 591 -27.54 -27.25 5.32
C LEU A 591 -26.14 -26.73 5.63
N PHE A 592 -25.79 -26.61 6.92
CA PHE A 592 -24.46 -26.18 7.33
C PHE A 592 -23.36 -27.16 6.91
N LYS A 593 -23.63 -28.48 6.89
CA LYS A 593 -22.69 -29.45 6.31
C LYS A 593 -22.48 -29.21 4.81
N GLN A 594 -23.54 -28.86 4.07
CA GLN A 594 -23.43 -28.51 2.64
C GLN A 594 -22.64 -27.22 2.41
N THR A 595 -22.57 -26.34 3.41
CA THR A 595 -21.71 -25.15 3.42
C THR A 595 -20.39 -25.38 4.17
N HIS A 596 -19.88 -26.62 4.15
CA HIS A 596 -18.58 -27.03 4.70
C HIS A 596 -18.41 -26.97 6.24
N ALA A 597 -19.49 -26.95 7.03
CA ALA A 597 -19.37 -27.06 8.48
C ALA A 597 -19.08 -28.50 8.93
N PHE A 598 -18.10 -28.69 9.83
CA PHE A 598 -17.85 -29.94 10.54
C PHE A 598 -17.96 -29.75 12.05
N TYR A 599 -18.57 -30.71 12.75
CA TYR A 599 -18.99 -30.54 14.14
C TYR A 599 -18.02 -31.13 15.16
N ILE A 600 -17.75 -30.38 16.23
CA ILE A 600 -16.84 -30.71 17.33
C ILE A 600 -17.57 -30.68 18.69
N LYS A 601 -17.29 -31.65 19.57
CA LYS A 601 -17.79 -31.69 20.96
C LYS A 601 -16.99 -30.75 21.87
N ARG A 602 -17.66 -29.96 22.71
CA ARG A 602 -17.01 -29.10 23.71
C ARG A 602 -16.71 -29.86 25.00
N GLY A 603 -15.49 -29.72 25.52
CA GLY A 603 -15.24 -29.78 26.97
C GLY A 603 -14.91 -31.12 27.62
N MET A 604 -14.59 -32.17 26.87
CA MET A 604 -14.07 -33.42 27.44
C MET A 604 -12.54 -33.34 27.39
N GLY A 605 -11.84 -33.29 28.51
CA GLY A 605 -10.36 -33.26 28.58
C GLY A 605 -9.66 -34.54 28.09
N LYS A 606 -10.26 -35.27 27.14
CA LYS A 606 -9.76 -36.48 26.49
C LYS A 606 -9.84 -36.27 24.97
N GLU A 607 -8.88 -36.82 24.22
CA GLU A 607 -8.92 -36.83 22.75
C GLU A 607 -10.25 -37.40 22.26
N ASP A 608 -11.00 -36.60 21.50
CA ASP A 608 -12.15 -37.08 20.75
C ASP A 608 -11.61 -37.86 19.53
N LYS A 609 -11.65 -39.20 19.62
CA LYS A 609 -11.18 -40.08 18.53
C LYS A 609 -11.93 -39.83 17.21
N ASP A 610 -13.20 -39.42 17.28
CA ASP A 610 -14.01 -39.09 16.09
C ASP A 610 -13.57 -37.76 15.44
N LEU A 611 -13.16 -36.77 16.26
CA LEU A 611 -12.59 -35.52 15.76
C LEU A 611 -11.28 -35.79 15.01
N SER A 612 -10.44 -36.66 15.56
CA SER A 612 -9.16 -37.03 14.94
C SER A 612 -9.36 -37.72 13.59
N HIS A 613 -10.41 -38.52 13.43
CA HIS A 613 -10.76 -39.14 12.14
C HIS A 613 -11.24 -38.11 11.12
N LYS A 614 -12.17 -37.22 11.49
CA LYS A 614 -12.68 -36.17 10.59
C LYS A 614 -11.59 -35.22 10.14
N VAL A 615 -10.74 -34.77 11.07
CA VAL A 615 -9.59 -33.91 10.74
C VAL A 615 -8.64 -34.65 9.81
N ARG A 616 -8.32 -35.92 10.07
CA ARG A 616 -7.51 -36.75 9.16
C ARG A 616 -8.11 -36.86 7.76
N ASP A 617 -9.42 -37.00 7.63
CA ASP A 617 -10.08 -37.10 6.32
C ASP A 617 -10.01 -35.78 5.54
N LEU A 618 -10.31 -34.64 6.19
CA LEU A 618 -10.20 -33.31 5.56
C LEU A 618 -8.75 -32.99 5.16
N VAL A 619 -7.80 -33.33 6.04
CA VAL A 619 -6.37 -33.20 5.81
C VAL A 619 -5.91 -34.06 4.62
N ARG A 620 -6.37 -35.33 4.53
CA ARG A 620 -6.09 -36.21 3.40
C ARG A 620 -6.62 -35.67 2.07
N ARG A 621 -7.78 -35.01 2.09
CA ARG A 621 -8.36 -34.35 0.91
C ARG A 621 -7.70 -33.01 0.59
N ARG A 622 -6.81 -32.53 1.45
CA ARG A 622 -6.14 -31.22 1.36
C ARG A 622 -7.17 -30.08 1.24
N GLU A 623 -8.23 -30.18 2.02
CA GLU A 623 -9.28 -29.15 2.09
C GLU A 623 -8.89 -28.09 3.12
N THR A 624 -9.00 -26.81 2.76
CA THR A 624 -8.71 -25.70 3.69
C THR A 624 -9.58 -25.81 4.94
N LEU A 625 -8.99 -25.62 6.12
CA LEU A 625 -9.69 -25.66 7.40
C LEU A 625 -9.79 -24.27 8.01
N GLU A 626 -10.86 -24.01 8.78
CA GLU A 626 -11.02 -22.78 9.57
C GLU A 626 -11.46 -23.12 10.99
N PHE A 627 -10.73 -22.58 11.99
CA PHE A 627 -11.14 -22.63 13.38
C PHE A 627 -10.58 -21.47 14.20
N PHE A 628 -11.22 -21.18 15.33
CA PHE A 628 -10.82 -20.10 16.23
C PHE A 628 -9.92 -20.62 17.34
N ILE A 629 -8.66 -20.19 17.35
CA ILE A 629 -7.67 -20.61 18.35
C ILE A 629 -8.05 -20.18 19.77
N GLU A 630 -8.78 -19.07 19.92
CA GLU A 630 -9.29 -18.57 21.21
C GLU A 630 -10.36 -19.50 21.83
N GLY A 631 -10.99 -20.37 21.04
CA GLY A 631 -12.04 -21.33 21.48
C GLY A 631 -13.40 -20.72 21.82
N ALA A 632 -13.47 -19.40 22.08
CA ALA A 632 -14.69 -18.64 22.30
C ALA A 632 -14.60 -17.25 21.65
N ARG A 633 -15.76 -16.61 21.42
CA ARG A 633 -15.79 -15.21 20.96
C ARG A 633 -15.35 -14.29 22.09
N SER A 634 -14.51 -13.30 21.80
CA SER A 634 -14.23 -12.24 22.75
C SER A 634 -15.36 -11.21 22.77
N ARG A 635 -15.95 -10.98 23.94
CA ARG A 635 -17.02 -9.99 24.13
C ARG A 635 -16.45 -8.58 24.28
N SER A 636 -15.25 -8.50 24.86
CA SER A 636 -14.54 -7.27 25.13
C SER A 636 -13.59 -6.85 24.01
N ARG A 637 -13.51 -7.63 22.93
CA ARG A 637 -12.52 -7.51 21.84
C ARG A 637 -11.07 -7.75 22.26
N GLN A 638 -10.80 -8.06 23.54
CA GLN A 638 -9.50 -8.54 23.99
C GLN A 638 -9.16 -9.91 23.42
N PHE A 639 -7.88 -10.17 23.22
CA PHE A 639 -7.39 -11.48 22.83
C PHE A 639 -7.46 -12.45 24.01
N LEU A 640 -8.08 -13.62 23.79
CA LEU A 640 -8.12 -14.69 24.78
C LEU A 640 -6.92 -15.62 24.63
N GLN A 641 -6.53 -16.28 25.72
CA GLN A 641 -5.44 -17.24 25.70
C GLN A 641 -5.73 -18.42 24.74
N PRO A 642 -4.77 -18.82 23.89
CA PRO A 642 -5.00 -19.79 22.83
C PRO A 642 -5.26 -21.21 23.38
N LYS A 643 -6.16 -21.93 22.73
CA LYS A 643 -6.44 -23.35 22.95
C LYS A 643 -5.71 -24.18 21.90
N ARG A 644 -4.83 -25.08 22.37
CA ARG A 644 -3.90 -25.84 21.53
C ARG A 644 -4.44 -27.17 20.99
N GLY A 645 -5.65 -27.57 21.39
CA GLY A 645 -6.19 -28.91 21.09
C GLY A 645 -6.30 -29.23 19.60
N LEU A 646 -6.83 -28.31 18.79
CA LEU A 646 -6.96 -28.50 17.34
C LEU A 646 -5.61 -28.47 16.61
N LEU A 647 -4.67 -27.62 17.06
CA LEU A 647 -3.31 -27.60 16.53
C LEU A 647 -2.59 -28.93 16.79
N ARG A 648 -2.74 -29.50 17.98
CA ARG A 648 -2.21 -30.84 18.30
C ARG A 648 -2.89 -31.92 17.46
N ALA A 649 -4.21 -31.85 17.27
CA ALA A 649 -4.92 -32.79 16.40
C ALA A 649 -4.42 -32.73 14.95
N LEU A 650 -4.12 -31.53 14.43
CA LEU A 650 -3.50 -31.33 13.12
C LEU A 650 -2.08 -31.89 13.07
N GLN A 651 -1.25 -31.58 14.07
CA GLN A 651 0.12 -32.11 14.17
C GLN A 651 0.14 -33.65 14.19
N ASN A 652 -0.79 -34.26 14.92
CA ASN A 652 -0.93 -35.71 15.04
C ASN A 652 -1.35 -36.39 13.73
N THR A 653 -1.79 -35.64 12.71
CA THR A 653 -2.03 -36.20 11.37
C THR A 653 -0.74 -36.49 10.62
N GLY A 654 0.38 -35.90 11.03
CA GLY A 654 1.68 -36.00 10.37
C GLY A 654 1.79 -35.26 9.03
N GLN A 655 0.77 -34.50 8.64
CA GLN A 655 0.84 -33.65 7.44
C GLN A 655 1.34 -32.25 7.81
N THR A 656 2.20 -31.72 6.96
CA THR A 656 2.64 -30.32 7.05
C THR A 656 1.49 -29.39 6.67
N CYS A 657 1.22 -28.41 7.52
CA CYS A 657 0.16 -27.42 7.35
C CYS A 657 0.76 -26.00 7.36
N MET A 658 0.16 -25.09 6.59
CA MET A 658 0.43 -23.66 6.67
C MET A 658 -0.72 -22.97 7.41
N ILE A 659 -0.45 -22.47 8.60
CA ILE A 659 -1.39 -21.71 9.42
C ILE A 659 -1.42 -20.27 8.90
N LEU A 660 -2.59 -19.78 8.49
CA LEU A 660 -2.80 -18.40 8.04
C LEU A 660 -3.61 -17.62 9.11
N PRO A 661 -2.97 -16.76 9.90
CA PRO A 661 -3.66 -15.87 10.84
C PRO A 661 -4.44 -14.81 10.06
N VAL A 662 -5.74 -14.63 10.36
CA VAL A 662 -6.60 -13.63 9.71
C VAL A 662 -7.22 -12.70 10.76
N ALA A 663 -6.95 -11.41 10.66
CA ALA A 663 -7.55 -10.42 11.55
C ALA A 663 -8.75 -9.75 10.87
N ILE A 664 -9.84 -9.63 11.62
CA ILE A 664 -11.07 -8.99 11.15
C ILE A 664 -11.37 -7.79 12.05
N THR A 665 -11.30 -6.60 11.47
CA THR A 665 -11.64 -5.35 12.13
C THR A 665 -13.06 -4.93 11.76
N TYR A 666 -13.84 -4.59 12.78
CA TYR A 666 -15.19 -4.06 12.66
C TYR A 666 -15.23 -2.66 13.24
N ASP A 667 -15.92 -1.72 12.58
CA ASP A 667 -16.36 -0.51 13.27
C ASP A 667 -17.28 -0.89 14.44
N ARG A 668 -18.35 -1.61 14.11
CA ARG A 668 -19.36 -2.09 15.05
C ARG A 668 -19.65 -3.56 14.82
N VAL A 669 -19.98 -4.26 15.90
CA VAL A 669 -20.40 -5.67 15.81
C VAL A 669 -21.91 -5.79 15.99
N PRO A 670 -22.58 -6.68 15.24
CA PRO A 670 -24.03 -6.86 15.36
C PRO A 670 -24.49 -7.25 16.78
N GLU A 671 -23.62 -7.87 17.58
CA GLU A 671 -23.90 -8.39 18.91
C GLU A 671 -23.70 -7.39 20.06
N GLU A 672 -23.38 -6.12 19.79
CA GLU A 672 -23.08 -5.11 20.82
C GLU A 672 -24.09 -5.08 21.98
N ARG A 673 -25.40 -5.10 21.70
CA ARG A 673 -26.44 -5.10 22.76
C ARG A 673 -26.47 -6.37 23.62
N THR A 674 -26.00 -7.48 23.09
CA THR A 674 -25.88 -8.73 23.84
C THR A 674 -24.58 -8.72 24.64
N PHE A 675 -23.48 -8.23 24.05
CA PHE A 675 -22.20 -8.08 24.74
C PHE A 675 -22.31 -7.11 25.91
N LEU A 676 -23.01 -5.98 25.77
CA LEU A 676 -23.26 -5.04 26.87
C LEU A 676 -23.89 -5.72 28.09
N ARG A 677 -24.95 -6.52 27.87
CA ARG A 677 -25.62 -7.25 28.96
C ARG A 677 -24.72 -8.30 29.61
N GLU A 678 -23.95 -9.03 28.80
CA GLU A 678 -22.97 -10.01 29.30
C GLU A 678 -21.85 -9.32 30.11
N LEU A 679 -21.36 -8.15 29.66
CA LEU A 679 -20.35 -7.35 30.37
C LEU A 679 -20.89 -6.80 31.70
N GLN A 680 -22.19 -6.51 31.79
CA GLN A 680 -22.87 -6.10 33.04
C GLN A 680 -23.23 -7.28 33.97
N GLY A 681 -22.69 -8.48 33.73
CA GLY A 681 -22.88 -9.65 34.59
C GLY A 681 -24.19 -10.40 34.38
N SER A 682 -24.90 -10.17 33.27
CA SER A 682 -26.04 -11.01 32.88
C SER A 682 -25.55 -12.39 32.40
N GLY A 683 -26.24 -13.45 32.81
CA GLY A 683 -25.90 -14.81 32.39
C GLY A 683 -25.98 -15.00 30.86
N LYS A 684 -25.15 -15.90 30.34
CA LYS A 684 -25.10 -16.22 28.90
C LYS A 684 -26.50 -16.66 28.42
N PRO A 685 -27.16 -15.91 27.52
CA PRO A 685 -28.47 -16.32 27.03
C PRO A 685 -28.33 -17.63 26.24
N LYS A 686 -29.20 -18.62 26.49
CA LYS A 686 -29.31 -19.80 25.60
C LYS A 686 -29.63 -19.29 24.19
N MET A 687 -28.82 -19.67 23.22
CA MET A 687 -29.01 -19.22 21.83
C MET A 687 -30.30 -19.84 21.28
N GLN A 688 -31.31 -19.01 21.04
CA GLN A 688 -32.59 -19.43 20.48
C GLN A 688 -32.60 -19.19 18.98
N LEU A 689 -32.96 -20.21 18.19
CA LEU A 689 -33.02 -20.15 16.73
C LEU A 689 -33.89 -18.98 16.22
N ARG A 690 -35.02 -18.70 16.88
CA ARG A 690 -35.89 -17.57 16.57
C ARG A 690 -35.18 -16.22 16.70
N LYS A 691 -34.32 -16.03 17.71
CA LYS A 691 -33.53 -14.80 17.90
C LYS A 691 -32.48 -14.62 16.81
N LEU A 692 -31.83 -15.71 16.38
CA LEU A 692 -30.89 -15.72 15.26
C LEU A 692 -31.61 -15.35 13.94
N LEU A 693 -32.78 -15.94 13.68
CA LEU A 693 -33.59 -15.66 12.47
C LEU A 693 -34.13 -14.22 12.45
N LEU A 694 -34.62 -13.71 13.59
CA LEU A 694 -35.04 -12.32 13.70
C LEU A 694 -33.87 -11.35 13.46
N TRP A 695 -32.69 -11.71 13.97
CA TRP A 695 -31.47 -10.94 13.79
C TRP A 695 -31.02 -10.92 12.32
N THR A 696 -30.99 -12.07 11.63
CA THR A 696 -30.72 -12.13 10.19
C THR A 696 -31.74 -11.33 9.39
N ALA A 697 -33.00 -11.32 9.80
CA ALA A 697 -34.04 -10.52 9.16
C ALA A 697 -33.89 -9.01 9.39
N LYS A 698 -33.38 -8.57 10.55
CA LYS A 698 -33.06 -7.15 10.80
C LYS A 698 -31.90 -6.68 9.94
N MET A 699 -30.84 -7.48 9.85
CA MET A 699 -29.70 -7.24 8.96
C MET A 699 -30.13 -7.16 7.50
N ALA A 700 -30.92 -8.13 7.04
CA ALA A 700 -31.44 -8.17 5.68
C ALA A 700 -32.42 -7.03 5.36
N ARG A 701 -33.00 -6.36 6.36
CA ARG A 701 -33.85 -5.17 6.19
C ARG A 701 -33.11 -3.84 6.32
N GLY A 702 -31.78 -3.86 6.54
CA GLY A 702 -30.98 -2.64 6.70
C GLY A 702 -31.23 -1.88 8.00
N GLN A 703 -31.73 -2.56 9.04
CA GLN A 703 -32.01 -1.95 10.35
C GLN A 703 -30.79 -1.96 11.28
N VAL A 704 -29.63 -2.35 10.76
CA VAL A 704 -28.34 -2.44 11.47
C VAL A 704 -27.32 -1.78 10.57
N ASP A 705 -26.58 -0.79 11.07
CA ASP A 705 -25.43 -0.23 10.37
C ASP A 705 -24.16 -0.58 11.15
N LEU A 706 -23.33 -1.41 10.53
CA LEU A 706 -22.07 -1.89 11.06
C LEU A 706 -20.89 -1.03 10.60
N GLY A 707 -21.11 -0.06 9.71
CA GLY A 707 -20.03 0.70 9.08
C GLY A 707 -19.13 -0.19 8.22
N ARG A 708 -17.83 -0.13 8.48
CA ARG A 708 -16.79 -0.88 7.78
C ARG A 708 -16.50 -2.22 8.46
N VAL A 709 -16.24 -3.21 7.62
CA VAL A 709 -15.54 -4.45 7.98
C VAL A 709 -14.27 -4.55 7.13
N HIS A 710 -13.16 -4.92 7.76
CA HIS A 710 -11.87 -5.05 7.11
C HIS A 710 -11.21 -6.38 7.47
N VAL A 711 -10.65 -7.06 6.47
CA VAL A 711 -9.98 -8.36 6.62
C VAL A 711 -8.54 -8.25 6.16
N THR A 712 -7.60 -8.59 7.02
CA THR A 712 -6.18 -8.68 6.68
C THR A 712 -5.61 -10.00 7.20
N CYS A 713 -4.42 -10.39 6.78
CA CYS A 713 -3.78 -11.60 7.25
C CYS A 713 -2.34 -11.36 7.67
N GLY A 714 -1.88 -12.14 8.64
CA GLY A 714 -0.49 -12.17 9.05
C GLY A 714 0.37 -13.09 8.19
N THR A 715 1.64 -13.18 8.56
CA THR A 715 2.57 -14.11 7.91
C THR A 715 2.16 -15.56 8.19
N PRO A 716 2.07 -16.43 7.16
CA PRO A 716 1.80 -17.86 7.35
C PRO A 716 2.85 -18.53 8.25
N GLN A 717 2.41 -19.43 9.12
CA GLN A 717 3.27 -20.16 10.05
C GLN A 717 3.21 -21.66 9.78
N LEU A 718 4.38 -22.30 9.75
CA LEU A 718 4.51 -23.73 9.51
C LEU A 718 4.04 -24.54 10.72
N LEU A 719 3.25 -25.57 10.48
CA LEU A 719 2.96 -26.62 11.45
C LEU A 719 3.35 -27.97 10.86
N ASP A 720 4.37 -28.59 11.45
CA ASP A 720 4.75 -29.98 11.21
C ASP A 720 4.95 -30.74 12.54
N GLN A 721 5.41 -31.99 12.47
CA GLN A 721 5.62 -32.83 13.66
C GLN A 721 6.72 -32.33 14.61
N SER A 722 7.63 -31.47 14.14
CA SER A 722 8.77 -30.97 14.91
C SER A 722 8.48 -29.66 15.65
N VAL A 723 7.48 -28.89 15.18
CA VAL A 723 7.15 -27.57 15.73
C VAL A 723 6.55 -27.67 17.14
N ASP A 724 7.03 -26.86 18.08
CA ASP A 724 6.35 -26.69 19.36
C ASP A 724 5.02 -25.93 19.18
N VAL A 725 3.91 -26.63 19.43
CA VAL A 725 2.55 -26.08 19.32
C VAL A 725 2.34 -24.91 20.29
N ARG A 726 3.05 -24.85 21.42
CA ARG A 726 2.98 -23.71 22.32
C ARG A 726 3.55 -22.46 21.66
N ALA A 727 4.81 -22.49 21.24
CA ALA A 727 5.45 -21.39 20.55
C ALA A 727 4.67 -20.97 19.29
N LEU A 728 4.20 -21.94 18.48
CA LEU A 728 3.35 -21.67 17.31
C LEU A 728 2.06 -20.94 17.71
N SER A 729 1.39 -21.38 18.77
CA SER A 729 0.15 -20.73 19.22
C SER A 729 0.38 -19.27 19.65
N GLU A 730 1.51 -18.99 20.27
CA GLU A 730 1.91 -17.64 20.69
C GLU A 730 2.23 -16.77 19.46
N GLY A 731 2.99 -17.30 18.48
CA GLY A 731 3.26 -16.64 17.22
C GLY A 731 2.00 -16.35 16.40
N VAL A 732 1.02 -17.26 16.38
CA VAL A 732 -0.28 -17.01 15.72
C VAL A 732 -1.02 -15.86 16.38
N MET A 733 -1.06 -15.82 17.72
CA MET A 733 -1.71 -14.74 18.47
C MET A 733 -1.01 -13.39 18.25
N GLU A 734 0.33 -13.38 18.18
CA GLU A 734 1.11 -12.20 17.80
C GLU A 734 0.67 -11.65 16.44
N GLN A 735 0.59 -12.53 15.43
CA GLN A 735 0.17 -12.12 14.09
C GLN A 735 -1.26 -11.58 14.07
N LEU A 736 -2.19 -12.20 14.83
CA LEU A 736 -3.57 -11.71 14.92
C LEU A 736 -3.66 -10.34 15.59
N GLN A 737 -2.93 -10.11 16.69
CA GLN A 737 -2.91 -8.82 17.38
C GLN A 737 -2.30 -7.73 16.50
N ARG A 738 -1.15 -8.03 15.86
CA ARG A 738 -0.46 -7.10 14.97
C ARG A 738 -1.31 -6.63 13.79
N HIS A 739 -2.12 -7.53 13.22
CA HIS A 739 -2.95 -7.23 12.07
C HIS A 739 -4.39 -6.81 12.46
N THR A 740 -4.68 -6.69 13.76
CA THR A 740 -5.92 -6.06 14.20
C THR A 740 -5.77 -4.55 14.12
N HIS A 741 -6.58 -3.95 13.25
CA HIS A 741 -6.58 -2.50 13.04
C HIS A 741 -7.68 -1.83 13.86
N CYS A 742 -7.57 -0.52 14.04
CA CYS A 742 -8.67 0.31 14.52
C CYS A 742 -9.21 1.20 13.41
N THR A 743 -10.32 1.89 13.66
CA THR A 743 -10.92 2.80 12.69
C THR A 743 -11.05 4.21 13.25
N SER A 744 -11.22 5.20 12.37
CA SER A 744 -11.50 6.58 12.80
C SER A 744 -12.78 6.69 13.63
N HIS A 745 -13.71 5.75 13.48
CA HIS A 745 -14.88 5.65 14.37
C HIS A 745 -14.44 5.29 15.80
N HIS A 746 -13.56 4.30 15.98
CA HIS A 746 -13.02 3.96 17.31
C HIS A 746 -12.32 5.16 17.96
N LEU A 747 -11.52 5.90 17.20
CA LEU A 747 -10.81 7.08 17.71
C LEU A 747 -11.75 8.21 18.12
N ARG A 748 -12.75 8.53 17.28
CA ARG A 748 -13.76 9.56 17.61
C ARG A 748 -14.57 9.19 18.83
N CYS A 749 -14.95 7.93 18.98
CA CYS A 749 -15.66 7.45 20.18
C CYS A 749 -14.80 7.59 21.44
N PHE A 750 -13.51 7.29 21.35
CA PHE A 750 -12.57 7.47 22.45
C PHE A 750 -12.44 8.96 22.82
N LEU A 751 -12.16 9.83 21.86
CA LEU A 751 -11.96 11.28 22.10
C LEU A 751 -13.23 11.98 22.58
N ALA A 752 -14.41 11.56 22.12
CA ALA A 752 -15.69 12.10 22.58
C ALA A 752 -15.94 11.83 24.08
N ARG A 753 -15.35 10.77 24.64
CA ARG A 753 -15.45 10.44 26.07
C ARG A 753 -14.25 10.91 26.89
N ASN A 754 -13.09 11.01 26.26
CA ASN A 754 -11.84 11.38 26.90
C ASN A 754 -11.29 12.60 26.13
N PRO A 755 -11.83 13.80 26.35
CA PRO A 755 -11.32 15.00 25.69
C PRO A 755 -9.88 15.27 26.16
N LEU A 756 -8.95 15.25 25.22
CA LEU A 756 -7.52 15.43 25.47
C LEU A 756 -7.07 16.76 24.89
N PRO A 757 -6.67 17.75 25.71
CA PRO A 757 -6.15 19.03 25.22
C PRO A 757 -5.00 18.81 24.24
N GLY A 758 -5.11 19.39 23.04
CA GLY A 758 -4.06 19.28 22.02
C GLY A 758 -3.96 17.92 21.31
N ILE A 759 -4.91 17.00 21.49
CA ILE A 759 -4.97 15.74 20.72
C ILE A 759 -6.32 15.65 19.99
N ASP A 760 -6.27 15.72 18.67
CA ASP A 760 -7.42 15.44 17.80
C ASP A 760 -7.33 14.03 17.17
N GLU A 761 -8.32 13.68 16.34
CA GLU A 761 -8.35 12.39 15.64
C GLU A 761 -7.10 12.17 14.77
N HIS A 762 -6.60 13.24 14.12
CA HIS A 762 -5.46 13.15 13.22
C HIS A 762 -4.17 12.89 14.00
N MET A 763 -3.95 13.60 15.11
CA MET A 763 -2.78 13.40 15.97
C MET A 763 -2.78 12.01 16.63
N LEU A 764 -3.95 11.53 17.05
CA LEU A 764 -4.06 10.18 17.61
C LEU A 764 -3.81 9.10 16.55
N ARG A 765 -4.33 9.29 15.33
CA ARG A 765 -4.04 8.43 14.18
C ARG A 765 -2.54 8.36 13.92
N ASP A 766 -1.89 9.51 13.78
CA ASP A 766 -0.45 9.60 13.52
C ASP A 766 0.35 8.92 14.64
N GLY A 767 -0.09 9.08 15.89
CA GLY A 767 0.50 8.43 17.07
C GLY A 767 0.42 6.89 16.99
N ILE A 768 -0.71 6.34 16.54
CA ILE A 768 -0.90 4.90 16.35
C ILE A 768 -0.06 4.37 15.17
N GLU A 769 -0.10 5.07 14.03
CA GLU A 769 0.58 4.65 12.81
C GLU A 769 2.11 4.66 12.95
N ARG A 770 2.68 5.64 13.66
CA ARG A 770 4.13 5.66 13.98
C ARG A 770 4.58 4.48 14.85
N ARG A 771 3.66 3.87 15.60
CA ARG A 771 3.91 2.69 16.44
C ARG A 771 3.62 1.37 15.72
N GLY A 772 3.38 1.42 14.41
CA GLY A 772 3.09 0.26 13.58
C GLY A 772 1.64 -0.21 13.63
N GLY A 773 0.74 0.55 14.26
CA GLY A 773 -0.70 0.34 14.15
C GLY A 773 -1.23 0.86 12.80
N VAL A 774 -2.50 0.54 12.50
CA VAL A 774 -3.18 1.02 11.29
C VAL A 774 -4.55 1.55 11.67
N VAL A 775 -4.91 2.72 11.13
CA VAL A 775 -6.20 3.35 11.34
C VAL A 775 -6.97 3.42 10.01
N LEU A 776 -8.12 2.76 9.96
CA LEU A 776 -8.97 2.71 8.77
C LEU A 776 -10.03 3.82 8.79
N ASP A 777 -10.28 4.45 7.65
CA ASP A 777 -11.31 5.49 7.56
C ASP A 777 -12.72 4.88 7.65
N SER A 778 -13.51 5.31 8.63
CA SER A 778 -14.92 4.93 8.76
C SER A 778 -15.83 6.09 8.37
N GLY A 779 -16.86 5.80 7.57
CA GLY A 779 -17.94 6.73 7.26
C GLY A 779 -19.03 6.78 8.34
N LEU A 780 -18.95 6.00 9.42
CA LEU A 780 -19.88 6.12 10.54
C LEU A 780 -19.69 7.45 11.26
N ASP A 781 -20.78 8.07 11.71
CA ASP A 781 -20.72 9.30 12.49
C ASP A 781 -20.21 9.00 13.93
N GLY A 782 -19.35 9.89 14.44
CA GLY A 782 -18.83 9.84 15.82
C GLY A 782 -19.85 10.31 16.85
N HIS A 783 -20.90 11.03 16.43
CA HIS A 783 -21.98 11.50 17.32
C HIS A 783 -23.00 10.41 17.68
N VAL A 784 -22.85 9.18 17.18
CA VAL A 784 -23.69 8.06 17.60
C VAL A 784 -23.39 7.79 19.08
N GLN A 785 -24.36 8.04 19.97
CA GLN A 785 -24.26 7.68 21.38
C GLN A 785 -23.98 6.18 21.51
N ILE A 786 -22.74 5.86 21.90
CA ILE A 786 -22.29 4.51 22.22
C ILE A 786 -22.24 4.38 23.73
N ASP A 787 -22.59 3.20 24.24
CA ASP A 787 -22.49 2.90 25.66
C ASP A 787 -21.03 2.94 26.14
N ALA A 788 -20.78 3.39 27.38
CA ALA A 788 -19.44 3.50 27.95
C ALA A 788 -18.68 2.18 27.87
N GLU A 789 -19.37 1.08 28.20
CA GLU A 789 -18.76 -0.23 28.23
C GLU A 789 -18.39 -0.67 26.82
N ILE A 790 -19.21 -0.36 25.82
CA ILE A 790 -18.91 -0.70 24.41
C ILE A 790 -17.74 0.12 23.87
N GLU A 791 -17.65 1.42 24.18
CA GLU A 791 -16.51 2.24 23.76
C GLU A 791 -15.20 1.70 24.34
N ARG A 792 -15.17 1.36 25.65
CA ARG A 792 -13.99 0.78 26.29
C ARG A 792 -13.48 -0.48 25.57
N THR A 793 -14.39 -1.33 25.07
CA THR A 793 -13.97 -2.51 24.31
C THR A 793 -13.30 -2.17 22.97
N MET A 794 -13.61 -1.03 22.33
CA MET A 794 -13.01 -0.62 21.06
C MET A 794 -11.53 -0.26 21.21
N ARG A 795 -11.12 0.21 22.40
CA ARG A 795 -9.72 0.57 22.72
C ARG A 795 -8.76 -0.62 22.58
N HIS A 796 -9.25 -1.84 22.84
CA HIS A 796 -8.44 -3.06 22.75
C HIS A 796 -7.88 -3.36 21.35
N ASN A 797 -8.45 -2.76 20.30
CA ASN A 797 -7.92 -2.89 18.94
C ASN A 797 -6.58 -2.18 18.75
N TRP A 798 -6.25 -1.18 19.57
CA TRP A 798 -5.09 -0.32 19.31
C TRP A 798 -4.28 0.06 20.55
N GLN A 799 -4.82 0.01 21.77
CA GLN A 799 -4.09 0.42 22.98
C GLN A 799 -2.75 -0.32 23.20
N HIS A 800 -2.62 -1.54 22.67
CA HIS A 800 -1.42 -2.36 22.84
C HIS A 800 -0.17 -1.74 22.20
N VAL A 801 -0.34 -0.85 21.19
CA VAL A 801 0.79 -0.13 20.60
C VAL A 801 1.44 0.86 21.57
N PHE A 802 0.75 1.20 22.67
CA PHE A 802 1.20 2.13 23.71
C PHE A 802 1.67 1.41 25.01
N PHE A 803 1.76 0.08 25.01
CA PHE A 803 2.29 -0.65 26.17
C PHE A 803 3.73 -0.28 26.54
N PRO A 804 4.66 -0.03 25.60
CA PRO A 804 6.02 0.40 25.95
C PRO A 804 6.04 1.70 26.75
N GLU A 805 5.27 2.72 26.34
CA GLU A 805 5.17 3.99 27.06
C GLU A 805 4.48 3.84 28.41
N ALA A 806 3.43 3.02 28.47
CA ALA A 806 2.76 2.73 29.74
C ALA A 806 3.75 2.12 30.74
N LYS A 807 4.55 1.13 30.31
CA LYS A 807 5.60 0.49 31.12
C LYS A 807 6.69 1.48 31.52
N ALA A 808 7.10 2.36 30.61
CA ALA A 808 8.10 3.39 30.90
C ALA A 808 7.62 4.41 31.95
N ILE A 809 6.32 4.74 31.96
CA ILE A 809 5.74 5.70 32.92
C ILE A 809 5.57 5.08 34.31
N VAL A 810 5.10 3.84 34.39
CA VAL A 810 4.72 3.22 35.67
C VAL A 810 5.82 2.35 36.30
N GLY A 811 6.82 1.93 35.53
CA GLY A 811 7.85 1.00 35.98
C GLY A 811 7.28 -0.38 36.39
N GLU A 812 7.83 -0.97 37.44
CA GLU A 812 7.36 -2.24 38.03
C GLU A 812 6.07 -2.02 38.86
N HIS A 813 4.96 -1.80 38.16
CA HIS A 813 3.64 -1.57 38.78
C HIS A 813 2.79 -2.85 38.75
N ALA A 814 2.18 -3.24 39.87
CA ALA A 814 1.53 -4.55 40.03
C ALA A 814 0.41 -4.79 38.99
N ALA A 815 -0.55 -3.86 38.89
CA ALA A 815 -1.65 -3.96 37.92
C ALA A 815 -1.17 -3.95 36.46
N MET A 816 -0.35 -2.97 36.08
CA MET A 816 0.11 -2.81 34.70
C MET A 816 1.01 -3.95 34.23
N SER A 817 1.92 -4.42 35.08
CA SER A 817 2.80 -5.55 34.73
C SER A 817 2.00 -6.81 34.46
N HIS A 818 0.99 -7.12 35.28
CA HIS A 818 0.09 -8.23 35.03
C HIS A 818 -0.76 -8.00 33.76
N TYR A 819 -1.33 -6.80 33.61
CA TYR A 819 -2.20 -6.47 32.48
C TYR A 819 -1.48 -6.58 31.14
N ILE A 820 -0.28 -5.98 31.03
CA ILE A 820 0.55 -6.05 29.82
C ILE A 820 0.93 -7.51 29.55
N ARG A 821 1.47 -8.24 30.54
CA ARG A 821 1.84 -9.66 30.36
C ARG A 821 0.68 -10.53 29.86
N SER A 822 -0.53 -10.24 30.31
CA SER A 822 -1.74 -10.99 29.94
C SER A 822 -2.30 -10.64 28.56
N ASN A 823 -1.96 -9.46 28.03
CA ASN A 823 -2.57 -8.90 26.81
C ASN A 823 -1.58 -8.54 25.69
N ALA A 824 -0.26 -8.57 25.95
CA ALA A 824 0.78 -8.30 24.97
C ALA A 824 1.22 -9.60 24.30
N PHE A 825 0.73 -9.83 23.09
CA PHE A 825 1.21 -10.90 22.23
C PHE A 825 2.28 -10.42 21.24
N VAL A 826 2.33 -9.13 20.94
CA VAL A 826 3.37 -8.51 20.10
C VAL A 826 4.62 -8.20 20.94
N SER A 827 5.80 -8.62 20.46
CA SER A 827 7.08 -8.39 21.15
C SER A 827 7.45 -6.90 21.27
N GLU A 828 7.90 -6.47 22.45
CA GLU A 828 8.37 -5.10 22.74
C GLU A 828 9.59 -4.68 21.88
N SER A 829 10.39 -5.64 21.40
CA SER A 829 11.71 -5.42 20.75
C SER A 829 11.66 -4.70 19.39
N ARG A 830 10.48 -4.33 18.89
CA ARG A 830 10.30 -3.77 17.54
C ARG A 830 9.40 -2.53 17.47
N VAL A 831 8.90 -2.03 18.59
CA VAL A 831 8.36 -0.67 18.65
C VAL A 831 9.58 0.24 18.66
N ALA A 832 9.75 1.08 17.64
CA ALA A 832 10.85 2.03 17.59
C ALA A 832 10.94 2.72 18.95
N LEU A 833 12.11 2.69 19.60
CA LEU A 833 12.38 3.38 20.86
C LEU A 833 12.09 4.86 20.63
N VAL A 834 10.85 5.27 20.90
CA VAL A 834 10.50 6.68 20.99
C VAL A 834 11.12 7.14 22.31
N GLU A 835 11.94 8.18 22.23
CA GLU A 835 12.51 8.86 23.40
C GLU A 835 11.42 9.06 24.46
N THR A 836 11.80 8.94 25.73
CA THR A 836 10.96 9.19 26.92
C THR A 836 9.93 10.29 26.70
N PRO A 837 8.67 10.14 27.16
CA PRO A 837 7.59 11.08 26.86
C PRO A 837 7.95 12.50 27.30
N ARG A 838 8.37 13.35 26.37
CA ARG A 838 8.70 14.76 26.63
C ARG A 838 7.49 15.69 26.58
N SER A 839 6.32 15.22 26.12
CA SER A 839 5.12 16.03 25.96
C SER A 839 3.99 15.65 26.92
N ASP A 840 3.32 16.63 27.52
CA ASP A 840 2.14 16.43 28.37
C ASP A 840 0.97 15.75 27.64
N ALA A 841 0.82 16.00 26.34
CA ALA A 841 -0.21 15.38 25.52
C ALA A 841 -0.11 13.83 25.50
N LEU A 842 1.09 13.28 25.24
CA LEU A 842 1.30 11.83 25.25
C LEU A 842 1.01 11.24 26.63
N ARG A 843 1.49 11.90 27.69
CA ARG A 843 1.25 11.45 29.07
C ARG A 843 -0.25 11.41 29.37
N GLY A 844 -1.00 12.46 29.04
CA GLY A 844 -2.45 12.51 29.19
C GLY A 844 -3.19 11.39 28.45
N LEU A 845 -2.73 11.04 27.24
CA LEU A 845 -3.26 9.89 26.49
C LEU A 845 -3.00 8.56 27.22
N ILE A 846 -1.76 8.30 27.67
CA ILE A 846 -1.41 7.07 28.40
C ILE A 846 -2.22 6.97 29.69
N GLU A 847 -2.34 8.06 30.44
CA GLU A 847 -3.13 8.10 31.67
C GLU A 847 -4.61 7.79 31.39
N SER A 848 -5.19 8.36 30.34
CA SER A 848 -6.58 8.11 29.96
C SER A 848 -6.84 6.67 29.49
N LEU A 849 -5.81 5.99 28.97
CA LEU A 849 -5.89 4.59 28.56
C LEU A 849 -5.76 3.64 29.75
N PHE A 850 -4.79 3.87 30.64
CA PHE A 850 -4.32 2.84 31.57
C PHE A 850 -4.57 3.14 33.05
N ARG A 851 -4.73 4.40 33.47
CA ARG A 851 -5.08 4.74 34.87
C ARG A 851 -6.41 4.08 35.30
N PRO A 852 -7.48 4.06 34.47
CA PRO A 852 -8.73 3.39 34.85
C PRO A 852 -8.55 1.90 35.15
N ILE A 853 -7.66 1.21 34.44
CA ILE A 853 -7.38 -0.22 34.66
C ILE A 853 -6.76 -0.43 36.04
N CYS A 854 -5.78 0.40 36.40
CA CYS A 854 -5.12 0.34 37.71
C CYS A 854 -6.09 0.62 38.86
N ALA A 855 -6.94 1.64 38.71
CA ALA A 855 -7.98 1.98 39.68
C ALA A 855 -8.98 0.83 39.90
N GLU A 856 -9.36 0.11 38.83
CA GLU A 856 -10.26 -1.04 38.91
C GLU A 856 -9.62 -2.24 39.61
N TYR A 857 -8.33 -2.50 39.38
CA TYR A 857 -7.58 -3.53 40.13
C TYR A 857 -7.60 -3.24 41.64
N ALA A 858 -7.31 -1.99 42.02
CA ALA A 858 -7.37 -1.56 43.41
C ALA A 858 -8.80 -1.65 43.98
N ALA A 859 -9.81 -1.28 43.20
CA ALA A 859 -11.22 -1.34 43.61
C ALA A 859 -11.68 -2.78 43.88
N VAL A 860 -11.30 -3.75 43.03
CA VAL A 860 -11.61 -5.17 43.24
C VAL A 860 -10.98 -5.69 44.54
N ALA A 861 -9.72 -5.36 44.78
CA ALA A 861 -9.03 -5.78 46.01
C ALA A 861 -9.65 -5.15 47.27
N ARG A 862 -9.98 -3.85 47.24
CA ARG A 862 -10.67 -3.16 48.34
C ARG A 862 -12.07 -3.70 48.58
N TRP A 863 -12.81 -4.03 47.51
CA TRP A 863 -14.13 -4.64 47.62
C TRP A 863 -14.07 -6.01 48.32
N LEU A 864 -13.07 -6.83 47.97
CA LEU A 864 -12.80 -8.10 48.66
C LEU A 864 -12.36 -7.90 50.12
N ALA A 865 -11.66 -6.81 50.44
CA ALA A 865 -11.22 -6.49 51.80
C ALA A 865 -12.34 -5.92 52.71
N SER A 866 -13.44 -5.44 52.11
CA SER A 866 -14.53 -4.75 52.81
C SER A 866 -15.39 -5.66 53.69
N ALA A 867 -15.50 -6.94 53.34
CA ALA A 867 -16.29 -7.93 54.05
C ALA A 867 -15.71 -9.32 53.82
N GLU A 868 -15.85 -10.22 54.80
CA GLU A 868 -15.45 -11.60 54.61
C GLU A 868 -16.40 -12.29 53.61
N ARG A 869 -15.84 -12.77 52.49
CA ARG A 869 -16.60 -13.38 51.39
C ARG A 869 -16.42 -14.88 51.39
N SER A 870 -17.50 -15.62 51.20
CA SER A 870 -17.44 -17.06 50.96
C SER A 870 -16.91 -17.34 49.54
N PRO A 871 -16.28 -18.50 49.26
CA PRO A 871 -15.75 -18.83 47.93
C PRO A 871 -16.74 -18.64 46.77
N GLY A 872 -18.01 -19.01 46.97
CA GLY A 872 -19.08 -18.82 45.97
C GLY A 872 -19.48 -17.36 45.72
N GLU A 873 -19.07 -16.43 46.57
CA GLU A 873 -19.33 -15.00 46.41
C GLU A 873 -18.24 -14.29 45.60
N ILE A 874 -17.03 -14.88 45.50
CA ILE A 874 -15.88 -14.38 44.72
C ILE A 874 -16.09 -14.76 43.24
N ASP A 875 -17.14 -14.19 42.64
CA ASP A 875 -17.49 -14.37 41.23
C ASP A 875 -17.48 -13.03 40.48
N PRO A 876 -16.86 -12.95 39.29
CA PRO A 876 -16.82 -11.71 38.50
C PRO A 876 -18.20 -11.07 38.23
N ASN A 877 -19.27 -11.88 38.10
CA ASN A 877 -20.62 -11.35 37.89
C ASN A 877 -21.19 -10.70 39.14
N ASN A 878 -20.86 -11.21 40.33
CA ASN A 878 -21.26 -10.57 41.58
C ASN A 878 -20.53 -9.24 41.75
N ILE A 879 -19.23 -9.22 41.45
CA ILE A 879 -18.38 -8.02 41.56
C ILE A 879 -18.85 -6.93 40.60
N VAL A 880 -19.10 -7.23 39.32
CA VAL A 880 -19.55 -6.22 38.36
C VAL A 880 -20.96 -5.68 38.69
N ARG A 881 -21.83 -6.49 39.30
CA ARG A 881 -23.14 -6.04 39.78
C ARG A 881 -23.03 -5.11 40.99
N ALA A 882 -22.05 -5.36 41.87
CA ALA A 882 -21.78 -4.53 43.02
C ALA A 882 -21.04 -3.23 42.65
N MET A 883 -20.20 -3.27 41.60
CA MET A 883 -19.42 -2.14 41.09
C MET A 883 -19.65 -1.97 39.58
N PRO A 884 -20.82 -1.43 39.15
CA PRO A 884 -21.19 -1.33 37.74
C PRO A 884 -20.28 -0.39 36.92
N GLN A 885 -19.48 0.44 37.58
CA GLN A 885 -18.45 1.29 36.97
C GLN A 885 -17.19 0.51 36.54
N CYS A 886 -16.98 -0.70 37.08
CA CYS A 886 -15.81 -1.51 36.77
C CYS A 886 -16.05 -2.36 35.53
N HIS A 887 -15.05 -2.47 34.67
CA HIS A 887 -15.13 -3.31 33.47
C HIS A 887 -14.92 -4.79 33.80
N MET A 888 -15.88 -5.64 33.39
CA MET A 888 -15.83 -7.09 33.63
C MET A 888 -14.47 -7.76 33.26
N PRO A 889 -13.89 -7.50 32.08
CA PRO A 889 -12.56 -8.02 31.76
C PRO A 889 -11.46 -7.58 32.73
N THR A 890 -11.49 -6.33 33.21
CA THR A 890 -10.53 -5.86 34.22
C THR A 890 -10.74 -6.58 35.54
N ILE A 891 -11.99 -6.80 35.96
CA ILE A 891 -12.32 -7.58 37.17
C ILE A 891 -11.73 -8.99 37.08
N GLN A 892 -11.96 -9.67 35.95
CA GLN A 892 -11.41 -11.02 35.72
C GLN A 892 -9.88 -11.02 35.77
N SER A 893 -9.25 -9.99 35.17
CA SER A 893 -7.81 -9.82 35.15
C SER A 893 -7.24 -9.52 36.55
N ALA A 894 -7.94 -8.73 37.38
CA ALA A 894 -7.55 -8.43 38.75
C ALA A 894 -7.65 -9.68 39.66
N LEU A 895 -8.71 -10.47 39.52
CA LEU A 895 -8.84 -11.74 40.24
C LEU A 895 -7.74 -12.73 39.84
N GLN A 896 -7.39 -12.80 38.55
CA GLN A 896 -6.28 -13.63 38.09
C GLN A 896 -4.94 -13.16 38.67
N ALA A 897 -4.71 -11.85 38.77
CA ALA A 897 -3.53 -11.31 39.41
C ALA A 897 -3.44 -11.73 40.89
N LEU A 898 -4.55 -11.67 41.63
CA LEU A 898 -4.64 -12.15 43.01
C LEU A 898 -4.35 -13.65 43.15
N VAL A 899 -4.70 -14.45 42.12
CA VAL A 899 -4.33 -15.88 42.06
C VAL A 899 -2.82 -16.05 41.83
N GLU A 900 -2.24 -15.29 40.90
CA GLU A 900 -0.80 -15.36 40.59
C GLU A 900 0.09 -14.97 41.77
N ILE A 901 -0.33 -13.99 42.58
CA ILE A 901 0.39 -13.57 43.79
C ILE A 901 0.02 -14.40 45.03
N GLY A 902 -0.81 -15.43 44.89
CA GLY A 902 -1.10 -16.40 45.94
C GLY A 902 -2.10 -15.96 47.02
N ILE A 903 -2.86 -14.88 46.82
CA ILE A 903 -3.94 -14.46 47.73
C ILE A 903 -5.17 -15.35 47.53
N LEU A 904 -5.47 -15.67 46.27
CA LEU A 904 -6.54 -16.58 45.87
C LEU A 904 -5.94 -17.85 45.24
N SER A 905 -6.70 -18.94 45.21
CA SER A 905 -6.40 -20.11 44.39
C SER A 905 -7.63 -20.55 43.62
N GLN A 906 -7.41 -21.21 42.48
CA GLN A 906 -8.49 -21.71 41.63
C GLN A 906 -8.73 -23.20 41.86
N GLN A 907 -9.91 -23.55 42.38
CA GLN A 907 -10.37 -24.92 42.54
C GLN A 907 -11.39 -25.29 41.44
N GLY A 908 -11.19 -26.46 40.83
CA GLY A 908 -12.02 -26.90 39.71
C GLY A 908 -11.97 -25.94 38.50
N LYS A 909 -13.08 -25.84 37.75
CA LYS A 909 -13.13 -25.03 36.51
C LYS A 909 -13.45 -23.54 36.74
N LYS A 910 -13.94 -23.15 37.91
CA LYS A 910 -14.51 -21.80 38.13
C LYS A 910 -14.45 -21.27 39.55
N GLU A 911 -14.20 -22.09 40.56
CA GLU A 911 -14.33 -21.66 41.95
C GLU A 911 -13.02 -21.00 42.41
N LEU A 912 -13.14 -19.80 42.98
CA LEU A 912 -12.03 -19.08 43.58
C LEU A 912 -12.14 -19.20 45.10
N VAL A 913 -11.08 -19.69 45.72
CA VAL A 913 -11.00 -19.86 47.18
C VAL A 913 -9.85 -19.03 47.74
N TRP A 914 -9.94 -18.67 49.02
CA TRP A 914 -8.84 -18.02 49.72
C TRP A 914 -7.64 -18.95 49.84
N ASN A 915 -6.45 -18.45 49.54
CA ASN A 915 -5.18 -19.16 49.73
C ASN A 915 -4.35 -18.60 50.89
N VAL A 916 -4.86 -17.57 51.57
CA VAL A 916 -4.24 -16.94 52.75
C VAL A 916 -5.14 -17.06 54.00
N PRO A 917 -4.57 -17.14 55.22
CA PRO A 917 -5.32 -17.23 56.46
C PRO A 917 -6.29 -16.05 56.68
N PRO A 918 -7.45 -16.25 57.34
CA PRO A 918 -8.42 -15.18 57.59
C PRO A 918 -7.84 -13.88 58.17
N ALA A 919 -6.90 -14.00 59.11
CA ALA A 919 -6.27 -12.87 59.79
C ALA A 919 -5.42 -11.98 58.85
N GLU A 920 -4.90 -12.54 57.74
CA GLU A 920 -3.98 -11.85 56.82
C GLU A 920 -4.67 -11.39 55.52
N ARG A 921 -5.88 -11.88 55.24
CA ARG A 921 -6.62 -11.56 53.99
C ARG A 921 -6.74 -10.06 53.75
N ARG A 922 -7.17 -9.32 54.78
CA ARG A 922 -7.45 -7.89 54.66
C ARG A 922 -6.17 -7.10 54.37
N SER A 923 -5.09 -7.35 55.10
CA SER A 923 -3.80 -6.67 54.90
C SER A 923 -3.20 -7.01 53.54
N ALA A 924 -3.23 -8.29 53.13
CA ALA A 924 -2.72 -8.71 51.82
C ALA A 924 -3.47 -8.03 50.65
N LEU A 925 -4.79 -7.93 50.73
CA LEU A 925 -5.62 -7.26 49.72
C LEU A 925 -5.37 -5.75 49.67
N LEU A 926 -5.23 -5.08 50.82
CA LEU A 926 -4.95 -3.65 50.87
C LEU A 926 -3.55 -3.34 50.34
N ASN A 927 -2.53 -4.14 50.69
CA ASN A 927 -1.18 -4.00 50.14
C ASN A 927 -1.18 -4.13 48.61
N PHE A 928 -1.92 -5.09 48.05
CA PHE A 928 -2.08 -5.21 46.61
C PHE A 928 -2.83 -4.01 46.01
N ALA A 929 -3.89 -3.54 46.67
CA ALA A 929 -4.63 -2.37 46.21
C ALA A 929 -3.77 -1.10 46.15
N ASP A 930 -2.91 -0.90 47.14
CA ASP A 930 -2.01 0.25 47.21
C ASP A 930 -0.89 0.15 46.17
N ALA A 931 -0.37 -1.05 45.92
CA ALA A 931 0.55 -1.33 44.80
C ALA A 931 -0.09 -1.18 43.41
N CYS A 932 -1.42 -1.02 43.32
CA CYS A 932 -2.15 -0.75 42.09
C CYS A 932 -2.48 0.74 41.89
N ILE A 933 -2.09 1.63 42.80
CA ILE A 933 -2.35 3.07 42.66
C ILE A 933 -1.42 3.64 41.58
N TRP A 934 -2.02 4.29 40.58
CA TRP A 934 -1.27 4.98 39.53
C TRP A 934 -0.37 6.05 40.15
N PRO A 935 0.94 6.09 39.83
CA PRO A 935 1.84 7.06 40.41
C PRO A 935 1.42 8.49 40.04
N GLU A 936 1.18 9.33 41.05
CA GLU A 936 1.02 10.77 40.83
C GLU A 936 2.35 11.35 40.34
N SER A 937 2.28 12.38 39.49
CA SER A 937 3.47 13.06 38.97
C SER A 937 4.30 13.62 40.13
N GLN A 938 5.40 12.96 40.49
CA GLN A 938 6.44 13.64 41.25
C GLN A 938 7.06 14.72 40.35
N GLY A 939 6.89 15.98 40.74
CA GLY A 939 7.63 17.12 40.20
C GLY A 939 7.03 17.76 38.95
N THR A 940 6.55 18.99 39.11
CA THR A 940 6.79 20.05 38.12
C THR A 940 8.27 19.99 37.71
N TRP A 941 8.55 19.87 36.42
CA TRP A 941 9.92 20.11 35.94
C TRP A 941 10.23 21.58 36.25
N ASN A 942 11.12 21.83 37.21
CA ASN A 942 11.57 23.17 37.55
C ASN A 942 12.14 23.84 36.29
N GLU A 943 11.54 24.96 35.90
CA GLU A 943 11.99 25.83 34.80
C GLU A 943 13.33 26.54 35.09
N GLU A 944 13.91 26.36 36.29
CA GLU A 944 15.07 27.15 36.77
C GLU A 944 16.46 26.70 36.25
N ASN A 945 16.54 25.86 35.22
CA ASN A 945 17.83 25.53 34.57
C ASN A 945 17.79 25.70 33.05
N ASN A 946 17.12 26.75 32.55
CA ASN A 946 17.15 27.09 31.13
C ASN A 946 17.25 28.60 30.86
N ASP A 947 18.26 29.26 31.45
CA ASP A 947 18.75 30.53 30.93
C ASP A 947 19.55 30.26 29.64
N GLY A 948 18.87 30.30 28.49
CA GLY A 948 19.55 30.37 27.19
C GLY A 948 18.92 29.70 25.96
N ALA A 949 17.69 29.18 26.01
CA ALA A 949 17.05 28.59 24.82
C ALA A 949 15.69 29.24 24.54
N ALA A 950 15.69 30.23 23.66
CA ALA A 950 14.48 30.77 23.06
C ALA A 950 13.75 29.68 22.25
N ASP A 951 12.47 29.45 22.60
CA ASP A 951 11.42 28.86 21.76
C ASP A 951 11.80 27.55 21.02
N HIS A 952 12.09 26.49 21.79
CA HIS A 952 12.13 25.11 21.29
C HIS A 952 10.89 24.35 21.73
N GLY A 953 9.82 24.50 20.95
CA GLY A 953 8.63 23.66 21.04
C GLY A 953 8.98 22.17 20.94
N ILE A 954 8.56 21.42 21.96
CA ILE A 954 8.79 19.99 22.12
C ILE A 954 8.07 19.17 21.02
N ASP A 955 8.78 18.13 20.55
CA ASP A 955 8.53 17.27 19.39
C ASP A 955 7.19 16.52 19.34
N TRP A 956 6.17 17.14 18.73
CA TRP A 956 5.16 16.41 17.96
C TRP A 956 5.27 16.65 16.44
N ILE A 957 6.08 17.62 15.98
CA ILE A 957 6.06 18.12 14.59
C ILE A 957 7.44 18.67 14.15
N PRO A 958 8.07 18.23 13.03
CA PRO A 958 8.76 19.16 12.14
C PRO A 958 7.69 19.89 11.32
N ARG A 959 7.63 21.22 11.45
CA ARG A 959 6.62 22.06 10.78
C ARG A 959 6.51 21.70 9.29
N SER A 960 5.40 21.05 8.93
CA SER A 960 4.88 21.04 7.57
C SER A 960 3.74 22.05 7.51
N PRO A 961 3.80 23.11 6.69
CA PRO A 961 2.66 23.99 6.50
C PRO A 961 1.60 23.27 5.65
N LEU A 962 0.76 22.48 6.31
CA LEU A 962 -0.44 21.86 5.75
C LEU A 962 -1.69 22.45 6.41
N ALA A 963 -1.97 23.73 6.15
CA ALA A 963 -3.33 24.22 6.24
C ALA A 963 -4.11 23.70 5.02
N ARG A 964 -4.86 22.61 5.17
CA ARG A 964 -5.94 22.27 4.23
C ARG A 964 -7.20 22.98 4.73
N GLY A 965 -7.71 23.89 3.88
CA GLY A 965 -8.89 24.72 4.15
C GLY A 965 -10.20 23.94 4.36
N PRO A 966 -11.27 24.66 4.75
CA PRO A 966 -12.42 24.09 5.43
C PRO A 966 -13.30 23.22 4.53
N ILE A 967 -13.84 22.17 5.14
CA ILE A 967 -14.92 21.33 4.62
C ILE A 967 -16.17 22.21 4.52
N ALA A 968 -16.63 22.46 3.29
CA ALA A 968 -17.89 23.14 3.05
C ALA A 968 -19.05 22.28 3.58
N GLN A 969 -19.68 22.74 4.67
CA GLN A 969 -21.00 22.31 5.08
C GLN A 969 -22.01 22.73 4.01
N SER A 970 -22.73 21.77 3.43
CA SER A 970 -23.92 22.06 2.63
C SER A 970 -25.08 22.36 3.56
N SER A 971 -25.36 23.64 3.82
CA SER A 971 -26.65 24.08 4.33
C SER A 971 -27.68 24.11 3.20
N ARG A 972 -28.88 23.65 3.51
CA ARG A 972 -30.09 23.69 2.68
C ARG A 972 -30.45 25.12 2.26
N ALA A 973 -30.77 25.29 0.98
CA ALA A 973 -31.93 26.01 0.43
C ALA A 973 -32.10 25.57 -1.02
#